data_AF-A0A8H6TM70-F1
#
_entry.id   AF-A0A8H6TM70-F1
#
_cell.length_a   1.000
_cell.length_b   1.000
_cell.length_c   1.000
_cell.angle_alpha   90.00
_cell.angle_beta   90.00
_cell.angle_gamma   90.00
#
_symmetry.space_group_name_H-M   'P 1'
#
loop_
_entity.id
_entity.type
_entity.pdbx_description
1 polymer ?
#
loop_
_entity_poly.entity_id
_entity_poly.type
_entity_poly.pdbx_seq_one_letter_code
_entity_poly.pdbx_strand_id
1 'polypeptide(L)'
;MLHTPTSSDHRRSVCDGLLANDDAVDGQFLSDDSDSASTVPTPDAPPNQRRHRRRGLSAEQRAFVMRSMALFCACWMSVGSHYASYILGPLKSRISRDLGSGHAEFSLLLSALSLNSTWTPLVGGILAGTLGTTFTSILATGVVFLGTALLLLGDIWNNLRVMTAGLFVFGLGVSPLAVCQETIVVRFFRSRGLGVSMALGLVAGKGASFVSARTSYPLTERYGPRAPFYVATFLAFMSVIINLAYIAASRWLIDGAGAELEAVDIHEEAAQRRSMMQVTEAQALEKVAAKRRVHLKEITKLGDVFWAYIALQLTCGGIWAPFSHLAANIIELRYRMSEKDAANTASYVLVGSIFLYPMCGAIVDRFKKKPIVIWLLLLSSVATLSAYTWLALPPTLTKTAKPAVALYGFGHGFGPLLLVLLVPKIVPAKFISTALGAHKSLEQTGATIFQTLAGLAMDRAKSNPDASTTQSIVNAFWTVNVCQMVCIFGIWYLQHRRERKARRATSSSTSLLRPGLAAESSQPLLQGADTRRYSSISRILSDGDIISENEKKRGKVGAYKYIGELHKKKQSDVLRFLLRVRCWEYRQLNVIHRASRPSRPDKARRLGYKAKQGYVIYRVRVRRGNRKKPVPKGATYGKPVRQGVNHLKYQRGLRSTAEERVGRRCGNLRVLNSYWINQDGVYKYYEVILVDPSHKAIRKDARINWIVNPVHKRREARGLTSIGKQNRGLGKGHRHNHTPARSTWKRHNTLSLRRYRRVYRVGRLELRFSITTFMNLCYELLVFLIVAFERTTVLASPFSSLARLWPRLPAPLGNVEVTNATNATTTTNGSDFIWLPQDEYSGSTFFDGFWFFTELDPTKGLVDYVNSSYAFANGLVYHDEENGTVIMKGDDTTWLSDGQNRSSVRISSKTLYNTGLFILDLNRAPWGCGVWPAFWTLGDGLWPYNGEIDIIEGVHDNQHNQVTWHTGPGCTLSLESNFTGTVVSSNSGPNTDCDGNANGNAGCGITEWSKASYGPFFDQSGGGVFAMKWDETGIAVWSFYRSAIPPDILAGDPTPSNWGTPVAALAPDTCDPLTFFANHSIVFDITFCGDWAGNSYATSGCPGTCTERLKDPNNFVNASWSINHLKVYKKQAIIGRISAAVPLHVTSPLWIWLLFAVTAIYLGW
;
A
#
# COMPACT_ATOMS: atom_id res chain seq x y z
N MET A 1 85.45 13.46 24.97
CA MET A 1 85.69 14.89 25.28
C MET A 1 84.56 15.71 24.69
N LEU A 2 84.10 16.71 25.45
CA LEU A 2 83.56 18.02 25.03
C LEU A 2 82.62 18.19 23.80
N HIS A 3 81.45 18.77 24.14
CA HIS A 3 80.67 19.80 23.42
C HIS A 3 79.52 19.47 22.43
N THR A 4 78.61 20.45 22.42
CA THR A 4 77.21 20.57 21.97
C THR A 4 77.06 21.94 21.24
N PRO A 5 75.87 22.42 20.84
CA PRO A 5 74.52 21.84 20.70
C PRO A 5 74.16 21.76 19.17
N THR A 6 73.00 22.07 18.55
CA THR A 6 71.59 22.47 18.82
C THR A 6 70.83 22.14 17.51
N SER A 7 69.52 21.92 17.35
CA SER A 7 68.31 21.68 18.18
C SER A 7 67.36 20.80 17.30
N SER A 8 66.03 20.63 17.43
CA SER A 8 64.94 21.10 18.32
C SER A 8 63.76 20.09 18.26
N ASP A 9 62.65 20.41 18.91
CA ASP A 9 61.56 19.50 19.29
C ASP A 9 60.56 19.18 18.15
N HIS A 10 60.14 17.93 17.88
CA HIS A 10 59.53 16.86 18.71
C HIS A 10 57.99 17.02 18.82
N ARG A 11 57.15 16.11 18.29
CA ARG A 11 56.89 14.66 18.54
C ARG A 11 55.86 14.47 19.69
N ARG A 12 54.70 13.81 19.48
CA ARG A 12 54.44 12.33 19.49
C ARG A 12 54.75 11.69 20.87
N SER A 13 53.96 10.76 21.44
CA SER A 13 52.68 10.10 21.03
C SER A 13 52.25 9.00 22.03
N VAL A 14 51.01 8.49 21.90
CA VAL A 14 50.60 7.06 22.01
C VAL A 14 50.09 6.48 23.36
N CYS A 15 49.04 5.63 23.23
CA CYS A 15 48.51 4.53 24.09
C CYS A 15 47.87 4.74 25.48
N ASP A 16 46.70 4.08 25.62
CA ASP A 16 46.21 3.14 26.66
C ASP A 16 46.37 3.42 28.18
N GLY A 17 45.28 3.22 28.96
CA GLY A 17 45.39 2.75 30.36
C GLY A 17 44.39 3.27 31.41
N LEU A 18 43.31 2.51 31.65
CA LEU A 18 42.71 2.12 32.96
C LEU A 18 42.62 3.09 34.19
N LEU A 19 41.37 3.22 34.68
CA LEU A 19 40.89 3.15 36.10
C LEU A 19 41.01 4.33 37.09
N ALA A 20 39.97 4.40 37.95
CA ALA A 20 39.89 4.90 39.35
C ALA A 20 39.88 6.45 39.56
N ASN A 21 38.83 7.03 40.18
CA ASN A 21 38.57 7.26 41.64
C ASN A 21 39.41 8.43 42.22
N ASP A 22 38.98 9.27 43.19
CA ASP A 22 37.69 9.51 43.88
C ASP A 22 37.64 10.96 44.44
N ASP A 23 36.45 11.39 44.86
CA ASP A 23 36.09 12.26 46.01
C ASP A 23 36.86 13.55 46.39
N ALA A 24 36.10 14.66 46.27
CA ALA A 24 35.61 15.55 47.35
C ALA A 24 36.55 16.26 48.36
N VAL A 25 36.24 17.55 48.59
CA VAL A 25 36.49 18.31 49.84
C VAL A 25 35.28 19.22 50.11
N ASP A 26 34.87 19.32 51.38
CA ASP A 26 33.65 20.00 51.84
C ASP A 26 33.96 21.28 52.67
N GLY A 27 32.94 22.09 52.96
CA GLY A 27 33.05 23.33 53.76
C GLY A 27 31.92 24.34 53.45
N GLN A 28 30.82 24.49 54.21
CA GLN A 28 30.62 24.64 55.67
C GLN A 28 31.38 25.84 56.28
N PHE A 29 30.79 26.72 57.11
CA PHE A 29 29.47 26.74 57.78
C PHE A 29 28.98 28.21 58.00
N LEU A 30 27.65 28.40 58.23
CA LEU A 30 26.84 29.48 58.91
C LEU A 30 27.50 30.79 59.45
N SER A 31 26.80 31.92 59.72
CA SER A 31 25.36 32.28 59.85
C SER A 31 25.16 33.83 59.80
N ASP A 32 23.91 34.30 59.62
CA ASP A 32 23.18 35.45 60.22
C ASP A 32 23.97 36.73 60.66
N ASP A 33 23.57 37.99 60.42
CA ASP A 33 22.39 38.63 59.80
C ASP A 33 22.78 40.12 59.42
N SER A 34 21.97 41.15 59.08
CA SER A 34 20.51 41.42 59.09
C SER A 34 20.08 42.54 58.10
N ASP A 35 18.79 42.51 57.77
CA ASP A 35 17.82 43.55 57.35
C ASP A 35 18.18 44.84 56.54
N SER A 36 17.29 45.09 55.56
CA SER A 36 16.74 46.39 55.10
C SER A 36 17.51 47.32 54.13
N ALA A 37 17.14 47.24 52.83
CA ALA A 37 16.89 48.43 51.96
C ALA A 37 16.14 48.09 50.64
N SER A 38 15.11 48.90 50.33
CA SER A 38 14.46 49.12 49.01
C SER A 38 13.95 47.92 48.17
N THR A 39 12.62 47.83 48.03
CA THR A 39 11.86 46.85 47.24
C THR A 39 11.62 47.23 45.76
N VAL A 40 11.83 46.25 44.87
CA VAL A 40 10.86 45.67 43.90
C VAL A 40 9.95 46.63 43.10
N PRO A 41 10.02 46.60 41.75
CA PRO A 41 8.98 45.89 41.00
C PRO A 41 9.50 44.92 39.90
N THR A 42 8.65 43.96 39.54
CA THR A 42 8.93 42.91 38.53
C THR A 42 8.62 43.37 37.09
N PRO A 43 9.44 43.01 36.08
CA PRO A 43 9.15 43.32 34.69
C PRO A 43 8.24 42.26 34.03
N ASP A 44 6.94 42.51 34.12
CA ASP A 44 5.86 42.24 33.16
C ASP A 44 5.90 41.05 32.15
N ALA A 45 4.77 40.36 32.08
CA ALA A 45 4.38 39.54 30.92
C ALA A 45 4.16 40.42 29.66
N PRO A 46 4.36 39.89 28.44
CA PRO A 46 4.23 40.66 27.20
C PRO A 46 2.83 41.27 27.02
N PRO A 47 2.73 42.49 26.47
CA PRO A 47 1.65 43.41 26.80
C PRO A 47 0.29 43.04 26.21
N ASN A 48 -0.74 43.30 27.02
CA ASN A 48 -2.14 43.16 26.67
C ASN A 48 -2.60 44.24 25.66
N GLN A 49 -2.18 44.10 24.40
CA GLN A 49 -2.61 45.01 23.33
C GLN A 49 -4.15 45.01 23.22
N ARG A 50 -4.76 46.15 23.55
CA ARG A 50 -6.15 46.49 23.20
C ARG A 50 -6.30 46.67 21.67
N ARG A 51 -6.04 45.61 20.90
CA ARG A 51 -6.47 45.54 19.50
C ARG A 51 -7.99 45.66 19.48
N HIS A 52 -8.50 46.56 18.63
CA HIS A 52 -9.94 46.73 18.41
C HIS A 52 -10.63 45.37 18.28
N ARG A 53 -11.74 45.21 19.01
CA ARG A 53 -12.65 44.05 18.93
C ARG A 53 -13.46 44.05 17.61
N ARG A 54 -12.78 44.24 16.46
CA ARG A 54 -13.29 43.81 15.15
C ARG A 54 -13.71 42.35 15.33
N ARG A 55 -14.98 42.05 15.02
CA ARG A 55 -15.56 40.70 15.17
C ARG A 55 -14.79 39.72 14.28
N GLY A 56 -13.76 39.09 14.84
CA GLY A 56 -13.00 38.06 14.15
C GLY A 56 -13.90 36.88 13.85
N LEU A 57 -14.06 36.55 12.57
CA LEU A 57 -14.77 35.35 12.13
C LEU A 57 -14.14 34.13 12.81
N SER A 58 -14.97 33.26 13.38
CA SER A 58 -14.52 31.99 13.97
C SER A 58 -13.74 31.16 12.97
N ALA A 59 -12.92 30.21 13.43
CA ALA A 59 -12.06 29.42 12.53
C ALA A 59 -12.85 28.70 11.42
N GLU A 60 -14.06 28.20 11.71
CA GLU A 60 -14.95 27.62 10.68
C GLU A 60 -15.51 28.69 9.72
N GLN A 61 -15.92 29.86 10.20
CA GLN A 61 -16.37 30.97 9.35
C GLN A 61 -15.25 31.48 8.44
N ARG A 62 -14.01 31.59 8.95
CA ARG A 62 -12.83 31.97 8.16
C ARG A 62 -12.56 30.96 7.05
N ALA A 63 -12.58 29.66 7.37
CA ALA A 63 -12.41 28.60 6.39
C ALA A 63 -13.55 28.57 5.35
N PHE A 64 -14.79 28.86 5.76
CA PHE A 64 -15.94 29.00 4.86
C PHE A 64 -15.76 30.17 3.88
N VAL A 65 -15.31 31.34 4.35
CA VAL A 65 -15.01 32.50 3.49
C VAL A 65 -13.91 32.16 2.48
N MET A 66 -12.77 31.58 2.91
CA MET A 66 -11.69 31.25 1.96
C MET A 66 -12.13 30.24 0.89
N ARG A 67 -12.91 29.21 1.27
CA ARG A 67 -13.46 28.24 0.31
C ARG A 67 -14.46 28.89 -0.65
N SER A 68 -15.27 29.85 -0.18
CA SER A 68 -16.20 30.60 -1.01
C SER A 68 -15.48 31.51 -2.01
N MET A 69 -14.38 32.15 -1.60
CA MET A 69 -13.52 32.94 -2.50
C MET A 69 -12.86 32.06 -3.56
N ALA A 70 -12.29 30.90 -3.16
CA ALA A 70 -11.72 29.94 -4.10
C ALA A 70 -12.75 29.40 -5.10
N LEU A 71 -14.00 29.17 -4.66
CA LEU A 71 -15.11 28.78 -5.54
C LEU A 71 -15.47 29.89 -6.53
N PHE A 72 -15.57 31.15 -6.08
CA PHE A 72 -15.85 32.28 -6.96
C PHE A 72 -14.81 32.41 -8.08
N CYS A 73 -13.52 32.32 -7.74
CA CYS A 73 -12.43 32.29 -8.74
C CYS A 73 -12.60 31.14 -9.73
N ALA A 74 -12.79 29.90 -9.25
CA ALA A 74 -12.93 28.72 -10.11
C ALA A 74 -14.16 28.81 -11.04
N CYS A 75 -15.29 29.34 -10.56
CA CYS A 75 -16.47 29.61 -11.38
C CYS A 75 -16.14 30.64 -12.48
N TRP A 76 -15.56 31.79 -12.12
CA TRP A 76 -15.33 32.90 -13.05
C TRP A 76 -14.33 32.54 -14.16
N MET A 77 -13.30 31.76 -13.85
CA MET A 77 -12.33 31.24 -14.83
C MET A 77 -12.99 30.51 -16.01
N SER A 78 -14.17 29.91 -15.80
CA SER A 78 -14.91 29.20 -16.86
C SER A 78 -15.74 30.13 -17.77
N VAL A 79 -16.19 31.29 -17.26
CA VAL A 79 -17.26 32.11 -17.86
C VAL A 79 -16.89 32.59 -19.27
N GLY A 80 -15.70 33.12 -19.49
CA GLY A 80 -15.26 33.59 -20.81
C GLY A 80 -15.21 32.45 -21.84
N SER A 81 -14.67 31.29 -21.46
CA SER A 81 -14.63 30.11 -22.33
C SER A 81 -16.02 29.57 -22.68
N HIS A 82 -16.96 29.60 -21.74
CA HIS A 82 -18.32 29.13 -21.93
C HIS A 82 -19.21 30.09 -22.73
N TYR A 83 -18.96 31.40 -22.64
CA TYR A 83 -19.62 32.40 -23.49
C TYR A 83 -19.11 32.30 -24.93
N ALA A 84 -17.79 32.30 -25.11
CA ALA A 84 -17.14 32.23 -26.43
C ALA A 84 -17.44 30.92 -27.19
N SER A 85 -17.65 29.80 -26.49
CA SER A 85 -17.97 28.51 -27.14
C SER A 85 -19.37 28.46 -27.80
N TYR A 86 -20.28 29.38 -27.48
CA TYR A 86 -21.68 29.35 -27.93
C TYR A 86 -22.09 30.54 -28.82
N ILE A 87 -21.17 31.48 -29.07
CA ILE A 87 -21.36 32.70 -29.88
C ILE A 87 -21.72 32.41 -31.35
N LEU A 88 -21.15 31.36 -31.93
CA LEU A 88 -21.25 31.06 -33.36
C LEU A 88 -22.60 30.48 -33.77
N GLY A 89 -23.30 29.80 -32.86
CA GLY A 89 -24.57 29.14 -33.15
C GLY A 89 -25.65 30.12 -33.62
N PRO A 90 -26.01 31.15 -32.81
CA PRO A 90 -26.97 32.19 -33.20
C PRO A 90 -26.53 33.04 -34.41
N LEU A 91 -25.22 33.08 -34.71
CA LEU A 91 -24.67 33.90 -35.78
C LEU A 91 -24.45 33.12 -37.10
N LYS A 92 -24.72 31.80 -37.16
CA LYS A 92 -24.45 30.94 -38.34
C LYS A 92 -24.94 31.52 -39.66
N SER A 93 -26.24 31.88 -39.74
CA SER A 93 -26.86 32.42 -40.96
C SER A 93 -26.24 33.75 -41.38
N ARG A 94 -25.89 34.59 -40.40
CA ARG A 94 -25.24 35.89 -40.60
C ARG A 94 -23.80 35.74 -41.07
N ILE A 95 -23.00 34.85 -40.45
CA ILE A 95 -21.61 34.57 -40.82
C ILE A 95 -21.52 33.96 -42.24
N SER A 96 -22.47 33.09 -42.61
CA SER A 96 -22.54 32.53 -43.96
C SER A 96 -22.87 33.61 -45.01
N ARG A 97 -23.80 34.53 -44.72
CA ARG A 97 -24.16 35.64 -45.62
C ARG A 97 -23.08 36.73 -45.71
N ASP A 98 -22.63 37.24 -44.57
CA ASP A 98 -21.79 38.43 -44.47
C ASP A 98 -20.32 38.16 -44.87
N LEU A 99 -19.86 36.89 -44.84
CA LEU A 99 -18.54 36.45 -45.33
C LEU A 99 -18.62 35.64 -46.64
N GLY A 100 -19.80 35.43 -47.21
CA GLY A 100 -20.01 34.56 -48.39
C GLY A 100 -19.60 33.10 -48.19
N SER A 101 -19.52 32.63 -46.93
CA SER A 101 -18.89 31.35 -46.59
C SER A 101 -19.83 30.15 -46.76
N GLY A 102 -19.30 29.09 -47.38
CA GLY A 102 -20.03 27.86 -47.65
C GLY A 102 -20.33 27.06 -46.37
N HIS A 103 -21.41 26.28 -46.37
CA HIS A 103 -21.78 25.46 -45.20
C HIS A 103 -20.66 24.48 -44.77
N ALA A 104 -19.85 23.99 -45.72
CA ALA A 104 -18.68 23.16 -45.43
C ALA A 104 -17.59 23.92 -44.66
N GLU A 105 -17.34 25.19 -44.99
CA GLU A 105 -16.33 26.01 -44.30
C GLU A 105 -16.79 26.42 -42.90
N PHE A 106 -18.08 26.74 -42.74
CA PHE A 106 -18.68 26.96 -41.41
C PHE A 106 -18.70 25.67 -40.56
N SER A 107 -18.84 24.50 -41.20
CA SER A 107 -18.70 23.20 -40.53
C SER A 107 -17.24 22.94 -40.09
N LEU A 108 -16.26 23.30 -40.92
CA LEU A 108 -14.83 23.23 -40.58
C LEU A 108 -14.48 24.15 -39.39
N LEU A 109 -15.03 25.37 -39.38
CA LEU A 109 -14.91 26.36 -38.30
C LEU A 109 -15.32 25.77 -36.93
N LEU A 110 -16.46 25.06 -36.88
CA LEU A 110 -16.94 24.36 -35.67
C LEU A 110 -16.14 23.07 -35.38
N SER A 111 -15.76 22.34 -36.42
CA SER A 111 -14.99 21.09 -36.29
C SER A 111 -13.64 21.30 -35.61
N ALA A 112 -12.96 22.43 -35.91
CA ALA A 112 -11.70 22.83 -35.30
C ALA A 112 -11.73 22.92 -33.76
N LEU A 113 -12.87 23.33 -33.19
CA LEU A 113 -13.09 23.37 -31.74
C LEU A 113 -13.35 21.96 -31.16
N SER A 114 -14.16 21.16 -31.85
CA SER A 114 -14.50 19.80 -31.40
C SER A 114 -13.30 18.85 -31.38
N LEU A 115 -12.45 18.90 -32.41
CA LEU A 115 -11.31 17.99 -32.59
C LEU A 115 -10.37 17.98 -31.37
N ASN A 116 -10.02 19.17 -30.87
CA ASN A 116 -9.12 19.29 -29.71
C ASN A 116 -9.76 18.77 -28.42
N SER A 117 -11.08 18.91 -28.26
CA SER A 117 -11.79 18.48 -27.05
C SER A 117 -11.78 16.95 -26.83
N THR A 118 -11.47 16.16 -27.86
CA THR A 118 -11.30 14.70 -27.72
C THR A 118 -10.07 14.28 -26.90
N TRP A 119 -8.96 15.06 -26.95
CA TRP A 119 -7.67 14.65 -26.38
C TRP A 119 -7.04 15.66 -25.42
N THR A 120 -7.30 16.96 -25.56
CA THR A 120 -6.74 17.98 -24.67
C THR A 120 -7.23 17.90 -23.22
N PRO A 121 -8.46 17.44 -22.86
CA PRO A 121 -8.82 17.30 -21.45
C PRO A 121 -7.91 16.31 -20.71
N LEU A 122 -7.53 15.21 -21.37
CA LEU A 122 -6.60 14.22 -20.81
C LEU A 122 -5.23 14.85 -20.58
N VAL A 123 -4.72 15.65 -21.52
CA VAL A 123 -3.45 16.38 -21.37
C VAL A 123 -3.53 17.39 -20.23
N GLY A 124 -4.63 18.17 -20.13
CA GLY A 124 -4.89 19.08 -19.01
C GLY A 124 -4.89 18.36 -17.66
N GLY A 125 -5.57 17.21 -17.56
CA GLY A 125 -5.58 16.38 -16.36
C GLY A 125 -4.23 15.75 -16.00
N ILE A 126 -3.36 15.52 -16.98
CA ILE A 126 -1.97 15.06 -16.75
C ILE A 126 -1.09 16.23 -16.28
N LEU A 127 -1.20 17.40 -16.91
CA LEU A 127 -0.46 18.61 -16.53
C LEU A 127 -0.85 19.05 -15.11
N ALA A 128 -2.14 19.14 -14.80
CA ALA A 128 -2.61 19.46 -13.44
C ALA A 128 -2.14 18.42 -12.40
N GLY A 129 -2.00 17.14 -12.77
CA GLY A 129 -1.45 16.09 -11.90
C GLY A 129 0.08 16.07 -11.76
N THR A 130 0.83 16.91 -12.49
CA THR A 130 2.30 16.86 -12.53
C THR A 130 3.00 18.22 -12.36
N LEU A 131 2.42 19.30 -12.90
CA LEU A 131 2.83 20.70 -12.78
C LEU A 131 1.90 21.53 -11.88
N GLY A 132 0.83 20.92 -11.36
CA GLY A 132 -0.14 21.55 -10.46
C GLY A 132 -1.25 22.31 -11.18
N THR A 133 -2.35 22.58 -10.47
CA THR A 133 -3.52 23.27 -11.03
C THR A 133 -3.24 24.72 -11.40
N THR A 134 -2.39 25.42 -10.65
CA THR A 134 -2.05 26.85 -10.83
C THR A 134 -1.30 27.10 -12.14
N PHE A 135 -0.21 26.37 -12.42
CA PHE A 135 0.51 26.48 -13.69
C PHE A 135 -0.37 26.08 -14.88
N THR A 136 -1.12 24.99 -14.71
CA THR A 136 -1.98 24.45 -15.78
C THR A 136 -3.17 25.38 -16.08
N SER A 137 -3.72 26.08 -15.07
CA SER A 137 -4.76 27.08 -15.29
C SER A 137 -4.24 28.30 -16.03
N ILE A 138 -3.05 28.84 -15.69
CA ILE A 138 -2.45 29.98 -16.44
C ILE A 138 -2.40 29.64 -17.92
N LEU A 139 -1.75 28.51 -18.25
CA LEU A 139 -1.56 28.06 -19.63
C LEU A 139 -2.91 27.92 -20.35
N ALA A 140 -3.90 27.31 -19.71
CA ALA A 140 -5.23 27.15 -20.28
C ALA A 140 -5.97 28.49 -20.49
N THR A 141 -5.97 29.40 -19.51
CA THR A 141 -6.60 30.72 -19.63
C THR A 141 -5.92 31.61 -20.68
N GLY A 142 -4.60 31.58 -20.78
CA GLY A 142 -3.84 32.33 -21.78
C GLY A 142 -4.08 31.83 -23.21
N VAL A 143 -4.15 30.51 -23.39
CA VAL A 143 -4.51 29.89 -24.68
C VAL A 143 -5.97 30.17 -25.07
N VAL A 144 -6.90 30.16 -24.12
CA VAL A 144 -8.29 30.61 -24.34
C VAL A 144 -8.34 32.06 -24.80
N PHE A 145 -7.68 32.99 -24.09
CA PHE A 145 -7.65 34.41 -24.43
C PHE A 145 -7.03 34.67 -25.80
N LEU A 146 -5.87 34.05 -26.09
CA LEU A 146 -5.22 34.13 -27.40
C LEU A 146 -6.13 33.61 -28.53
N GLY A 147 -6.82 32.48 -28.30
CA GLY A 147 -7.79 31.94 -29.26
C GLY A 147 -8.97 32.88 -29.51
N THR A 148 -9.54 33.50 -28.48
CA THR A 148 -10.60 34.52 -28.65
C THR A 148 -10.11 35.79 -29.34
N ALA A 149 -8.89 36.24 -29.05
CA ALA A 149 -8.29 37.41 -29.71
C ALA A 149 -8.00 37.13 -31.20
N LEU A 150 -7.53 35.94 -31.55
CA LEU A 150 -7.35 35.51 -32.94
C LEU A 150 -8.70 35.36 -33.67
N LEU A 151 -9.75 34.88 -32.99
CA LEU A 151 -11.10 34.84 -33.54
C LEU A 151 -11.65 36.23 -33.83
N LEU A 152 -11.48 37.19 -32.91
CA LEU A 152 -11.85 38.60 -33.09
C LEU A 152 -11.03 39.26 -34.21
N LEU A 153 -9.72 39.01 -34.32
CA LEU A 153 -8.90 39.49 -35.43
C LEU A 153 -9.36 38.90 -36.78
N GLY A 154 -9.75 37.63 -36.80
CA GLY A 154 -10.33 36.99 -37.98
C GLY A 154 -11.66 37.62 -38.42
N ASP A 155 -12.53 37.99 -37.47
CA ASP A 155 -13.78 38.72 -37.71
C ASP A 155 -13.55 40.19 -38.16
N ILE A 156 -12.53 40.86 -37.60
CA ILE A 156 -12.12 42.21 -38.03
C ILE A 156 -11.56 42.19 -39.46
N TRP A 157 -10.77 41.18 -39.81
CA TRP A 157 -10.18 41.00 -41.15
C TRP A 157 -11.08 40.23 -42.14
N ASN A 158 -12.33 39.90 -41.78
CA ASN A 158 -13.27 39.11 -42.57
C ASN A 158 -12.66 37.78 -43.09
N ASN A 159 -11.72 37.17 -42.36
CA ASN A 159 -10.92 36.04 -42.81
C ASN A 159 -11.24 34.77 -42.02
N LEU A 160 -12.11 33.94 -42.60
CA LEU A 160 -12.59 32.69 -42.01
C LEU A 160 -11.47 31.69 -41.67
N ARG A 161 -10.33 31.72 -42.37
CA ARG A 161 -9.17 30.86 -42.06
C ARG A 161 -8.48 31.29 -40.76
N VAL A 162 -8.37 32.59 -40.52
CA VAL A 162 -7.87 33.15 -39.25
C VAL A 162 -8.85 32.86 -38.11
N MET A 163 -10.17 32.98 -38.35
CA MET A 163 -11.20 32.59 -37.37
C MET A 163 -11.10 31.10 -37.02
N THR A 164 -10.90 30.22 -38.01
CA THR A 164 -10.73 28.77 -37.82
C THR A 164 -9.47 28.45 -37.00
N ALA A 165 -8.35 29.14 -37.29
CA ALA A 165 -7.12 29.02 -36.50
C ALA A 165 -7.31 29.50 -35.05
N GLY A 166 -8.03 30.61 -34.84
CA GLY A 166 -8.39 31.12 -33.52
C GLY A 166 -9.22 30.13 -32.72
N LEU A 167 -10.23 29.49 -33.35
CA LEU A 167 -11.08 28.48 -32.71
C LEU A 167 -10.34 27.15 -32.43
N PHE A 168 -9.39 26.76 -33.28
CA PHE A 168 -8.50 25.65 -32.99
C PHE A 168 -7.65 25.94 -31.74
N VAL A 169 -6.98 27.10 -31.69
CA VAL A 169 -6.17 27.53 -30.53
C VAL A 169 -7.02 27.63 -29.27
N PHE A 170 -8.19 28.27 -29.35
CA PHE A 170 -9.17 28.34 -28.27
C PHE A 170 -9.52 26.93 -27.74
N GLY A 171 -9.82 25.98 -28.62
CA GLY A 171 -10.12 24.58 -28.26
C GLY A 171 -8.96 23.83 -27.59
N LEU A 172 -7.71 24.26 -27.77
CA LEU A 172 -6.57 23.73 -26.99
C LEU A 172 -6.64 24.16 -25.51
N GLY A 173 -7.26 25.29 -25.20
CA GLY A 173 -7.34 25.85 -23.84
C GLY A 173 -8.64 25.53 -23.08
N VAL A 174 -9.80 25.57 -23.75
CA VAL A 174 -11.12 25.39 -23.09
C VAL A 174 -11.21 24.06 -22.33
N SER A 175 -10.81 22.97 -22.99
CA SER A 175 -10.95 21.62 -22.45
C SER A 175 -10.04 21.34 -21.23
N PRO A 176 -8.75 21.72 -21.24
CA PRO A 176 -7.92 21.74 -20.03
C PRO A 176 -8.45 22.66 -18.91
N LEU A 177 -9.00 23.84 -19.25
CA LEU A 177 -9.48 24.82 -18.27
C LEU A 177 -10.62 24.25 -17.42
N ALA A 178 -11.56 23.53 -18.04
CA ALA A 178 -12.63 22.83 -17.32
C ALA A 178 -12.11 21.75 -16.36
N VAL A 179 -11.05 21.02 -16.74
CA VAL A 179 -10.42 20.01 -15.85
C VAL A 179 -9.72 20.69 -14.67
N CYS A 180 -9.08 21.84 -14.88
CA CYS A 180 -8.50 22.64 -13.80
C CYS A 180 -9.57 23.16 -12.83
N GLN A 181 -10.66 23.74 -13.34
CA GLN A 181 -11.81 24.19 -12.54
C GLN A 181 -12.35 23.09 -11.64
N GLU A 182 -12.69 21.93 -12.22
CA GLU A 182 -13.25 20.80 -11.47
C GLU A 182 -12.25 20.25 -10.43
N THR A 183 -10.96 20.21 -10.76
CA THR A 183 -9.90 19.80 -9.80
C THR A 183 -9.82 20.78 -8.62
N ILE A 184 -9.86 22.10 -8.86
CA ILE A 184 -9.82 23.12 -7.80
C ILE A 184 -11.05 22.99 -6.89
N VAL A 185 -12.26 22.84 -7.44
CA VAL A 185 -13.47 22.66 -6.63
C VAL A 185 -13.41 21.37 -5.79
N VAL A 186 -12.92 20.26 -6.35
CA VAL A 186 -12.73 19.02 -5.59
C VAL A 186 -11.67 19.18 -4.49
N ARG A 187 -10.59 19.94 -4.73
CA ARG A 187 -9.52 20.21 -3.77
C ARG A 187 -10.02 20.97 -2.53
N PHE A 188 -10.82 22.04 -2.72
CA PHE A 188 -11.29 22.89 -1.62
C PHE A 188 -12.53 22.35 -0.86
N PHE A 189 -13.37 21.51 -1.48
CA PHE A 189 -14.66 21.08 -0.90
C PHE A 189 -14.77 19.58 -0.54
N ARG A 190 -13.67 18.82 -0.64
CA ARG A 190 -13.58 17.35 -0.46
C ARG A 190 -14.38 16.75 0.73
N SER A 191 -14.53 17.46 1.85
CA SER A 191 -15.18 16.97 3.09
C SER A 191 -16.58 17.54 3.38
N ARG A 192 -16.89 18.77 2.94
CA ARG A 192 -18.19 19.44 3.15
C ARG A 192 -18.55 20.27 1.90
N GLY A 193 -19.72 20.04 1.31
CA GLY A 193 -20.30 20.90 0.25
C GLY A 193 -19.84 20.61 -1.18
N LEU A 194 -19.33 19.41 -1.47
CA LEU A 194 -18.74 19.11 -2.78
C LEU A 194 -19.79 19.06 -3.90
N GLY A 195 -20.98 18.53 -3.61
CA GLY A 195 -22.09 18.45 -4.56
C GLY A 195 -22.58 19.84 -4.98
N VAL A 196 -22.85 20.70 -4.01
CA VAL A 196 -23.33 22.07 -4.24
C VAL A 196 -22.25 22.94 -4.92
N SER A 197 -21.00 22.89 -4.46
CA SER A 197 -19.93 23.69 -5.08
C SER A 197 -19.62 23.26 -6.52
N MET A 198 -19.67 21.96 -6.82
CA MET A 198 -19.52 21.48 -8.20
C MET A 198 -20.71 21.89 -9.07
N ALA A 199 -21.93 21.83 -8.54
CA ALA A 199 -23.13 22.29 -9.24
C ALA A 199 -23.04 23.79 -9.59
N LEU A 200 -22.61 24.65 -8.65
CA LEU A 200 -22.42 26.08 -8.90
C LEU A 200 -21.37 26.35 -9.99
N GLY A 201 -20.29 25.58 -10.03
CA GLY A 201 -19.28 25.66 -11.10
C GLY A 201 -19.85 25.33 -12.48
N LEU A 202 -20.64 24.26 -12.60
CA LEU A 202 -21.28 23.88 -13.86
C LEU A 202 -22.44 24.83 -14.26
N VAL A 203 -23.17 25.39 -13.30
CA VAL A 203 -24.20 26.41 -13.54
C VAL A 203 -23.60 27.72 -14.02
N ALA A 204 -22.45 28.16 -13.49
CA ALA A 204 -21.74 29.34 -14.00
C ALA A 204 -21.38 29.18 -15.49
N GLY A 205 -20.81 28.04 -15.86
CA GLY A 205 -20.49 27.72 -17.26
C GLY A 205 -21.73 27.61 -18.15
N LYS A 206 -22.72 26.79 -17.79
CA LYS A 206 -23.94 26.62 -18.61
C LYS A 206 -24.80 27.89 -18.68
N GLY A 207 -24.82 28.69 -17.61
CA GLY A 207 -25.44 30.02 -17.59
C GLY A 207 -24.76 30.99 -18.55
N ALA A 208 -23.43 31.06 -18.56
CA ALA A 208 -22.69 31.87 -19.54
C ALA A 208 -22.95 31.42 -21.00
N SER A 209 -23.06 30.12 -21.25
CA SER A 209 -23.44 29.57 -22.56
C SER A 209 -24.90 29.92 -22.95
N PHE A 210 -25.85 29.88 -22.01
CA PHE A 210 -27.23 30.30 -22.25
C PHE A 210 -27.35 31.80 -22.53
N VAL A 211 -26.66 32.64 -21.75
CA VAL A 211 -26.60 34.09 -21.97
C VAL A 211 -25.96 34.39 -23.33
N SER A 212 -24.87 33.72 -23.70
CA SER A 212 -24.28 33.83 -25.05
C SER A 212 -25.28 33.51 -26.15
N ALA A 213 -25.95 32.35 -26.05
CA ALA A 213 -26.94 31.92 -27.04
C ALA A 213 -28.13 32.89 -27.19
N ARG A 214 -28.56 33.53 -26.09
CA ARG A 214 -29.68 34.48 -26.11
C ARG A 214 -29.29 35.93 -26.43
N THR A 215 -28.06 36.35 -26.12
CA THR A 215 -27.60 37.76 -26.31
C THR A 215 -26.85 38.00 -27.60
N SER A 216 -26.19 37.01 -28.20
CA SER A 216 -25.31 37.23 -29.37
C SER A 216 -26.03 37.91 -30.54
N TYR A 217 -27.23 37.44 -30.90
CA TYR A 217 -27.99 38.03 -32.01
C TYR A 217 -28.52 39.45 -31.71
N PRO A 218 -29.25 39.73 -30.60
CA PRO A 218 -29.69 41.09 -30.26
C PRO A 218 -28.53 42.10 -30.05
N LEU A 219 -27.40 41.65 -29.50
CA LEU A 219 -26.23 42.51 -29.31
C LEU A 219 -25.61 42.91 -30.65
N THR A 220 -25.59 41.98 -31.62
CA THR A 220 -25.17 42.23 -33.00
C THR A 220 -26.11 43.16 -33.78
N GLU A 221 -27.42 43.14 -33.49
CA GLU A 221 -28.36 44.12 -34.07
C GLU A 221 -28.19 45.52 -33.47
N ARG A 222 -28.03 45.63 -32.15
CA ARG A 222 -27.99 46.93 -31.45
C ARG A 222 -26.63 47.63 -31.46
N TYR A 223 -25.53 46.87 -31.45
CA TYR A 223 -24.15 47.40 -31.33
C TYR A 223 -23.25 46.96 -32.51
N GLY A 224 -23.83 46.42 -33.58
CA GLY A 224 -23.14 46.07 -34.81
C GLY A 224 -22.49 44.67 -34.81
N PRO A 225 -22.03 44.20 -36.00
CA PRO A 225 -21.66 42.81 -36.24
C PRO A 225 -20.76 42.19 -35.16
N ARG A 226 -19.72 42.93 -34.77
CA ARG A 226 -18.58 42.46 -33.99
C ARG A 226 -18.81 42.46 -32.47
N ALA A 227 -19.90 43.05 -31.99
CA ALA A 227 -20.13 43.29 -30.56
C ALA A 227 -20.04 42.01 -29.68
N PRO A 228 -20.60 40.85 -30.09
CA PRO A 228 -20.44 39.61 -29.32
C PRO A 228 -18.98 39.13 -29.22
N PHE A 229 -18.16 39.33 -30.26
CA PHE A 229 -16.75 38.90 -30.26
C PHE A 229 -15.89 39.77 -29.34
N TYR A 230 -16.19 41.08 -29.24
CA TYR A 230 -15.59 41.95 -28.22
C TYR A 230 -15.96 41.50 -26.79
N VAL A 231 -17.24 41.19 -26.53
CA VAL A 231 -17.69 40.68 -25.22
C VAL A 231 -17.02 39.34 -24.87
N ALA A 232 -16.95 38.40 -25.81
CA ALA A 232 -16.28 37.12 -25.62
C ALA A 232 -14.79 37.29 -25.27
N THR A 233 -14.08 38.18 -25.98
CA THR A 233 -12.65 38.46 -25.76
C THR A 233 -12.41 39.17 -24.42
N PHE A 234 -13.29 40.10 -24.03
CA PHE A 234 -13.25 40.78 -22.74
C PHE A 234 -13.49 39.82 -21.56
N LEU A 235 -14.47 38.90 -21.67
CA LEU A 235 -14.72 37.90 -20.64
C LEU A 235 -13.56 36.87 -20.53
N ALA A 236 -12.91 36.54 -21.66
CA ALA A 236 -11.69 35.72 -21.65
C ALA A 236 -10.51 36.44 -20.96
N PHE A 237 -10.32 37.74 -21.23
CA PHE A 237 -9.32 38.57 -20.54
C PHE A 237 -9.57 38.65 -19.03
N MET A 238 -10.81 38.87 -18.61
CA MET A 238 -11.21 38.84 -17.19
C MET A 238 -10.99 37.47 -16.55
N SER A 239 -11.12 36.37 -17.31
CA SER A 239 -10.81 35.01 -16.85
C SER A 239 -9.30 34.83 -16.56
N VAL A 240 -8.42 35.50 -17.32
CA VAL A 240 -6.97 35.55 -17.03
C VAL A 240 -6.69 36.38 -15.77
N ILE A 241 -7.29 37.58 -15.63
CA ILE A 241 -7.10 38.45 -14.45
C ILE A 241 -7.49 37.72 -13.15
N ILE A 242 -8.67 37.09 -13.10
CA ILE A 242 -9.12 36.39 -11.89
C ILE A 242 -8.28 35.13 -11.61
N ASN A 243 -7.71 34.48 -12.63
CA ASN A 243 -6.76 33.39 -12.42
C ASN A 243 -5.41 33.88 -11.84
N LEU A 244 -4.91 35.04 -12.29
CA LEU A 244 -3.73 35.68 -11.68
C LEU A 244 -3.99 36.08 -10.21
N ALA A 245 -5.16 36.65 -9.92
CA ALA A 245 -5.57 36.99 -8.56
C ALA A 245 -5.71 35.74 -7.66
N TYR A 246 -6.30 34.65 -8.18
CA TYR A 246 -6.35 33.35 -7.50
C TYR A 246 -4.96 32.81 -7.17
N ILE A 247 -3.98 32.99 -8.05
CA ILE A 247 -2.61 32.51 -7.84
C ILE A 247 -1.85 33.37 -6.83
N ALA A 248 -2.00 34.70 -6.89
CA ALA A 248 -1.47 35.60 -5.87
C ALA A 248 -2.04 35.30 -4.46
N ALA A 249 -3.33 34.94 -4.39
CA ALA A 249 -4.00 34.54 -3.15
C ALA A 249 -3.83 33.05 -2.79
N SER A 250 -3.23 32.21 -3.65
CA SER A 250 -3.37 30.75 -3.59
C SER A 250 -2.90 30.13 -2.29
N ARG A 251 -1.68 30.44 -1.83
CA ARG A 251 -1.11 29.96 -0.55
C ARG A 251 -2.02 30.36 0.63
N TRP A 252 -2.39 31.64 0.70
CA TRP A 252 -3.30 32.19 1.72
C TRP A 252 -4.69 31.53 1.73
N LEU A 253 -5.25 31.21 0.56
CA LEU A 253 -6.50 30.47 0.43
C LEU A 253 -6.34 29.01 0.90
N ILE A 254 -5.24 28.33 0.56
CA ILE A 254 -4.95 26.96 0.98
C ILE A 254 -4.83 26.87 2.50
N ASP A 255 -3.98 27.72 3.09
CA ASP A 255 -3.72 27.77 4.54
C ASP A 255 -4.97 28.19 5.31
N GLY A 256 -5.70 29.20 4.81
CA GLY A 256 -6.92 29.70 5.43
C GLY A 256 -8.12 28.76 5.31
N ALA A 257 -8.16 27.89 4.29
CA ALA A 257 -9.20 26.88 4.08
C ALA A 257 -8.86 25.49 4.67
N GLY A 258 -7.60 25.21 4.99
CA GLY A 258 -7.12 23.88 5.36
C GLY A 258 -7.23 22.87 4.21
N ALA A 259 -6.83 23.26 2.99
CA ALA A 259 -6.86 22.41 1.80
C ALA A 259 -5.59 21.53 1.69
N GLU A 260 -5.69 20.37 1.04
CA GLU A 260 -4.52 19.52 0.79
C GLU A 260 -3.51 20.20 -0.15
N LEU A 261 -2.21 20.15 0.17
CA LEU A 261 -1.11 20.67 -0.66
C LEU A 261 -0.80 19.75 -1.86
N GLU A 262 -0.57 20.35 -3.03
CA GLU A 262 -0.17 19.63 -4.26
C GLU A 262 1.32 19.27 -4.26
N ALA A 263 1.72 18.36 -5.16
CA ALA A 263 3.10 17.89 -5.27
C ALA A 263 4.11 18.94 -5.80
N VAL A 264 3.63 20.13 -6.15
CA VAL A 264 4.43 21.31 -6.51
C VAL A 264 4.54 22.25 -5.31
N ASP A 265 3.42 22.59 -4.65
CA ASP A 265 3.40 23.38 -3.42
C ASP A 265 4.40 22.85 -2.37
N ILE A 266 4.38 21.53 -2.11
CA ILE A 266 5.28 20.85 -1.16
C ILE A 266 6.76 20.94 -1.60
N HIS A 267 7.02 21.05 -2.90
CA HIS A 267 8.38 21.18 -3.46
C HIS A 267 8.89 22.63 -3.41
N GLU A 268 8.01 23.62 -3.56
CA GLU A 268 8.33 25.03 -3.28
C GLU A 268 8.59 25.24 -1.80
N GLU A 269 7.78 24.63 -0.93
CA GLU A 269 7.98 24.64 0.52
C GLU A 269 9.31 23.98 0.92
N ALA A 270 9.64 22.82 0.34
CA ALA A 270 10.95 22.18 0.54
C ALA A 270 12.12 23.05 0.08
N ALA A 271 11.96 23.83 -1.00
CA ALA A 271 12.96 24.79 -1.45
C ALA A 271 13.07 26.00 -0.49
N GLN A 272 11.96 26.49 0.04
CA GLN A 272 11.92 27.60 0.98
C GLN A 272 12.50 27.22 2.37
N ARG A 273 12.24 26.02 2.87
CA ARG A 273 12.85 25.50 4.12
C ARG A 273 14.35 25.18 3.95
N ARG A 274 14.83 24.90 2.73
CA ARG A 274 16.28 24.84 2.42
C ARG A 274 16.98 26.19 2.60
N SER A 275 16.39 27.29 2.15
CA SER A 275 16.97 28.63 2.38
C SER A 275 17.02 29.00 3.87
N MET A 276 16.20 28.38 4.71
CA MET A 276 16.21 28.51 6.17
C MET A 276 17.06 27.44 6.89
N MET A 277 18.02 26.84 6.18
CA MET A 277 18.98 25.82 6.66
C MET A 277 18.40 24.52 7.26
N GLN A 278 17.09 24.29 7.19
CA GLN A 278 16.42 23.08 7.70
C GLN A 278 16.53 21.90 6.70
N VAL A 279 17.75 21.39 6.52
CA VAL A 279 18.10 20.40 5.48
C VAL A 279 17.37 19.06 5.66
N THR A 280 17.18 18.58 6.89
CA THR A 280 16.54 17.29 7.20
C THR A 280 15.06 17.28 6.82
N GLU A 281 14.31 18.30 7.23
CA GLU A 281 12.88 18.40 6.94
C GLU A 281 12.62 18.64 5.45
N ALA A 282 13.42 19.49 4.79
CA ALA A 282 13.32 19.68 3.34
C ALA A 282 13.57 18.38 2.56
N GLN A 283 14.47 17.50 3.04
CA GLN A 283 14.65 16.16 2.46
C GLN A 283 13.46 15.22 2.74
N ALA A 284 12.68 15.43 3.81
CA ALA A 284 11.44 14.70 4.05
C ALA A 284 10.32 15.20 3.11
N LEU A 285 10.14 16.52 3.01
CA LEU A 285 9.16 17.15 2.11
C LEU A 285 9.39 16.76 0.64
N GLU A 286 10.64 16.72 0.16
CA GLU A 286 10.93 16.21 -1.19
C GLU A 286 10.55 14.74 -1.39
N LYS A 287 10.74 13.88 -0.38
CA LYS A 287 10.30 12.46 -0.45
C LYS A 287 8.77 12.37 -0.50
N VAL A 288 8.05 13.24 0.20
CA VAL A 288 6.58 13.34 0.14
C VAL A 288 6.11 13.86 -1.22
N ALA A 289 6.70 14.94 -1.74
CA ALA A 289 6.40 15.47 -3.07
C ALA A 289 6.66 14.42 -4.17
N ALA A 290 7.78 13.70 -4.11
CA ALA A 290 8.11 12.62 -5.04
C ALA A 290 7.11 11.45 -4.97
N LYS A 291 6.60 11.09 -3.78
CA LYS A 291 5.50 10.11 -3.60
C LYS A 291 4.17 10.59 -4.18
N ARG A 292 3.87 11.89 -4.12
CA ARG A 292 2.59 12.49 -4.58
C ARG A 292 2.50 12.73 -6.10
N ARG A 293 3.62 12.84 -6.85
CA ARG A 293 3.61 13.08 -8.31
C ARG A 293 2.94 11.95 -9.12
N VAL A 294 2.05 12.31 -10.04
CA VAL A 294 1.37 11.36 -10.94
C VAL A 294 2.35 10.72 -11.92
N HIS A 295 2.35 9.39 -11.95
CA HIS A 295 3.10 8.60 -12.91
C HIS A 295 2.11 7.87 -13.84
N LEU A 296 2.10 8.20 -15.13
CA LEU A 296 1.11 7.70 -16.12
C LEU A 296 0.94 6.16 -16.12
N LYS A 297 2.03 5.41 -15.86
CA LYS A 297 1.97 3.95 -15.79
C LYS A 297 1.11 3.42 -14.63
N GLU A 298 0.90 4.20 -13.57
CA GLU A 298 0.08 3.79 -12.44
C GLU A 298 -1.43 3.89 -12.71
N ILE A 299 -1.85 4.69 -13.70
CA ILE A 299 -3.26 4.78 -14.13
C ILE A 299 -3.75 3.41 -14.62
N THR A 300 -2.89 2.63 -15.27
CA THR A 300 -3.17 1.23 -15.68
C THR A 300 -3.34 0.24 -14.52
N LYS A 301 -3.15 0.68 -13.26
CA LYS A 301 -3.41 -0.10 -12.04
C LYS A 301 -4.71 0.30 -11.32
N LEU A 302 -5.46 1.28 -11.84
CA LEU A 302 -6.78 1.62 -11.30
C LEU A 302 -7.72 0.42 -11.54
N GLY A 303 -8.48 0.04 -10.50
CA GLY A 303 -9.27 -1.20 -10.51
C GLY A 303 -10.56 -1.12 -11.33
N ASP A 304 -11.20 -2.26 -11.53
CA ASP A 304 -12.28 -2.53 -12.50
C ASP A 304 -13.41 -1.49 -12.53
N VAL A 305 -13.81 -0.95 -11.37
CA VAL A 305 -14.84 0.09 -11.24
C VAL A 305 -14.48 1.37 -12.02
N PHE A 306 -13.20 1.74 -12.07
CA PHE A 306 -12.73 2.87 -12.86
C PHE A 306 -12.85 2.59 -14.36
N TRP A 307 -12.53 1.38 -14.82
CA TRP A 307 -12.61 1.04 -16.25
C TRP A 307 -14.07 0.89 -16.72
N ALA A 308 -14.97 0.36 -15.88
CA ALA A 308 -16.40 0.36 -16.13
C ALA A 308 -16.99 1.78 -16.22
N TYR A 309 -16.56 2.69 -15.33
CA TYR A 309 -16.89 4.11 -15.40
C TYR A 309 -16.36 4.78 -16.67
N ILE A 310 -15.10 4.51 -17.03
CA ILE A 310 -14.46 5.01 -18.26
C ILE A 310 -15.19 4.55 -19.53
N ALA A 311 -15.74 3.33 -19.54
CA ALA A 311 -16.59 2.83 -20.62
C ALA A 311 -17.98 3.52 -20.66
N LEU A 312 -18.58 3.81 -19.50
CA LEU A 312 -19.85 4.54 -19.42
C LEU A 312 -19.76 5.92 -20.12
N GLN A 313 -18.64 6.65 -19.97
CA GLN A 313 -18.50 7.99 -20.53
C GLN A 313 -18.63 8.03 -22.06
N LEU A 314 -18.16 6.99 -22.76
CA LEU A 314 -18.31 6.86 -24.20
C LEU A 314 -19.80 6.78 -24.61
N THR A 315 -20.61 6.02 -23.87
CA THR A 315 -22.06 5.94 -24.11
C THR A 315 -22.80 7.21 -23.72
N CYS A 316 -22.47 7.85 -22.59
CA CYS A 316 -23.06 9.13 -22.18
C CYS A 316 -22.83 10.21 -23.24
N GLY A 317 -21.59 10.37 -23.70
CA GLY A 317 -21.24 11.34 -24.74
C GLY A 317 -21.94 11.06 -26.07
N GLY A 318 -22.01 9.78 -26.47
CA GLY A 318 -22.65 9.35 -27.71
C GLY A 318 -24.19 9.48 -27.75
N ILE A 319 -24.82 9.64 -26.60
CA ILE A 319 -26.27 9.88 -26.49
C ILE A 319 -26.54 11.39 -26.39
N TRP A 320 -25.87 12.06 -25.45
CA TRP A 320 -26.31 13.38 -25.00
C TRP A 320 -25.97 14.51 -25.96
N ALA A 321 -24.71 14.60 -26.41
CA ALA A 321 -24.30 15.69 -27.30
C ALA A 321 -24.95 15.59 -28.71
N PRO A 322 -25.00 14.42 -29.38
CA PRO A 322 -25.61 14.30 -30.70
C PRO A 322 -27.10 14.64 -30.69
N PHE A 323 -27.86 14.13 -29.71
CA PHE A 323 -29.28 14.48 -29.60
C PHE A 323 -29.48 15.98 -29.29
N SER A 324 -28.69 16.56 -28.38
CA SER A 324 -28.78 17.99 -28.07
C SER A 324 -28.47 18.90 -29.27
N HIS A 325 -27.65 18.44 -30.22
CA HIS A 325 -27.37 19.14 -31.47
C HIS A 325 -28.41 18.88 -32.59
N LEU A 326 -29.01 17.69 -32.64
CA LEU A 326 -29.92 17.28 -33.73
C LEU A 326 -31.42 17.38 -33.36
N ALA A 327 -31.77 17.68 -32.12
CA ALA A 327 -33.16 17.70 -31.64
C ALA A 327 -34.09 18.60 -32.47
N ALA A 328 -33.62 19.76 -32.95
CA ALA A 328 -34.40 20.63 -33.83
C ALA A 328 -34.77 19.91 -35.13
N ASN A 329 -33.79 19.40 -35.87
CA ASN A 329 -33.97 18.66 -37.13
C ASN A 329 -34.86 17.40 -36.95
N ILE A 330 -34.68 16.68 -35.84
CA ILE A 330 -35.49 15.48 -35.51
C ILE A 330 -36.96 15.88 -35.29
N ILE A 331 -37.23 17.00 -34.61
CA ILE A 331 -38.59 17.48 -34.34
C ILE A 331 -39.24 18.06 -35.61
N GLU A 332 -38.49 18.87 -36.37
CA GLU A 332 -38.83 19.41 -37.69
C GLU A 332 -39.34 18.31 -38.63
N LEU A 333 -38.48 17.32 -38.93
CA LEU A 333 -38.78 16.25 -39.88
C LEU A 333 -39.85 15.27 -39.37
N ARG A 334 -39.89 14.96 -38.07
CA ARG A 334 -40.83 13.96 -37.52
C ARG A 334 -42.23 14.48 -37.30
N TYR A 335 -42.38 15.74 -36.88
CA TYR A 335 -43.68 16.35 -36.57
C TYR A 335 -44.15 17.36 -37.63
N ARG A 336 -43.38 17.56 -38.71
CA ARG A 336 -43.64 18.54 -39.79
C ARG A 336 -43.89 19.95 -39.25
N MET A 337 -43.11 20.33 -38.23
CA MET A 337 -43.17 21.65 -37.60
C MET A 337 -42.31 22.67 -38.36
N SER A 338 -42.60 23.96 -38.22
CA SER A 338 -41.72 25.01 -38.77
C SER A 338 -40.33 24.94 -38.12
N GLU A 339 -39.26 25.30 -38.86
CA GLU A 339 -37.90 25.35 -38.33
C GLU A 339 -37.82 26.20 -37.05
N LYS A 340 -38.53 27.33 -37.02
CA LYS A 340 -38.63 28.24 -35.87
C LYS A 340 -39.24 27.56 -34.65
N ASP A 341 -40.34 26.83 -34.83
CA ASP A 341 -41.04 26.17 -33.72
C ASP A 341 -40.35 24.90 -33.26
N ALA A 342 -39.71 24.17 -34.17
CA ALA A 342 -38.84 23.04 -33.86
C ALA A 342 -37.60 23.48 -33.09
N ALA A 343 -36.92 24.56 -33.51
CA ALA A 343 -35.78 25.14 -32.80
C ALA A 343 -36.17 25.71 -31.42
N ASN A 344 -37.29 26.44 -31.33
CA ASN A 344 -37.84 26.89 -30.04
C ASN A 344 -38.12 25.70 -29.11
N THR A 345 -38.79 24.67 -29.61
CA THR A 345 -39.12 23.45 -28.84
C THR A 345 -37.85 22.71 -28.40
N ALA A 346 -36.86 22.57 -29.28
CA ALA A 346 -35.58 21.95 -28.94
C ALA A 346 -34.77 22.76 -27.91
N SER A 347 -34.86 24.10 -27.89
CA SER A 347 -34.07 24.94 -26.98
C SER A 347 -34.30 24.63 -25.49
N TYR A 348 -35.50 24.18 -25.12
CA TYR A 348 -35.85 23.81 -23.74
C TYR A 348 -35.05 22.62 -23.20
N VAL A 349 -34.43 21.80 -24.06
CA VAL A 349 -33.51 20.72 -23.68
C VAL A 349 -32.40 21.21 -22.74
N LEU A 350 -31.90 22.43 -22.93
CA LEU A 350 -30.77 22.98 -22.18
C LEU A 350 -31.18 23.50 -20.79
N VAL A 351 -32.42 23.95 -20.64
CA VAL A 351 -32.92 24.70 -19.46
C VAL A 351 -32.91 23.83 -18.20
N GLY A 352 -33.22 22.53 -18.31
CA GLY A 352 -33.25 21.61 -17.17
C GLY A 352 -31.95 21.59 -16.36
N SER A 353 -30.79 21.67 -17.03
CA SER A 353 -29.48 21.64 -16.37
C SER A 353 -29.23 22.80 -15.38
N ILE A 354 -29.83 23.97 -15.62
CA ILE A 354 -29.61 25.16 -14.79
C ILE A 354 -30.22 24.99 -13.39
N PHE A 355 -31.41 24.40 -13.32
CA PHE A 355 -32.15 24.20 -12.05
C PHE A 355 -31.86 22.84 -11.40
N LEU A 356 -31.61 21.81 -12.20
CA LEU A 356 -31.41 20.45 -11.68
C LEU A 356 -29.99 20.23 -11.12
N TYR A 357 -28.96 20.94 -11.59
CA TYR A 357 -27.61 20.85 -11.00
C TYR A 357 -27.58 21.25 -9.51
N PRO A 358 -28.05 22.43 -9.06
CA PRO A 358 -28.03 22.79 -7.63
C PRO A 358 -28.84 21.82 -6.76
N MET A 359 -30.02 21.41 -7.23
CA MET A 359 -30.88 20.45 -6.54
C MET A 359 -30.18 19.09 -6.38
N CYS A 360 -29.60 18.57 -7.47
CA CYS A 360 -28.82 17.33 -7.46
C CYS A 360 -27.60 17.42 -6.53
N GLY A 361 -26.86 18.55 -6.57
CA GLY A 361 -25.73 18.81 -5.68
C GLY A 361 -26.13 18.76 -4.19
N ALA A 362 -27.23 19.43 -3.84
CA ALA A 362 -27.78 19.43 -2.48
C ALA A 362 -28.25 18.04 -2.03
N ILE A 363 -28.91 17.27 -2.90
CA ILE A 363 -29.31 15.88 -2.62
C ILE A 363 -28.08 15.00 -2.35
N VAL A 364 -27.03 15.10 -3.18
CA VAL A 364 -25.81 14.29 -3.01
C VAL A 364 -25.03 14.68 -1.74
N ASP A 365 -24.97 15.97 -1.38
CA ASP A 365 -24.34 16.42 -0.13
C ASP A 365 -25.16 16.07 1.13
N ARG A 366 -26.50 15.96 1.03
CA ARG A 366 -27.38 15.56 2.14
C ARG A 366 -27.33 14.04 2.40
N PHE A 367 -27.28 13.20 1.36
CA PHE A 367 -27.38 11.74 1.47
C PHE A 367 -26.03 10.99 1.43
N LYS A 368 -25.02 11.51 2.13
CA LYS A 368 -23.60 11.06 2.05
C LYS A 368 -23.33 9.55 2.22
N LYS A 369 -24.18 8.79 2.95
CA LYS A 369 -23.96 7.37 3.30
C LYS A 369 -24.72 6.35 2.43
N LYS A 370 -25.44 6.78 1.37
CA LYS A 370 -26.19 5.88 0.45
C LYS A 370 -25.61 5.97 -0.98
N PRO A 371 -25.78 4.95 -1.84
CA PRO A 371 -25.33 4.98 -3.24
C PRO A 371 -26.19 5.88 -4.15
N ILE A 372 -26.61 7.05 -3.63
CA ILE A 372 -27.56 7.99 -4.25
C ILE A 372 -27.11 8.48 -5.63
N VAL A 373 -25.80 8.65 -5.85
CA VAL A 373 -25.23 9.07 -7.15
C VAL A 373 -25.56 8.06 -8.26
N ILE A 374 -25.51 6.76 -7.97
CA ILE A 374 -25.80 5.71 -8.94
C ILE A 374 -27.30 5.61 -9.21
N TRP A 375 -28.14 5.78 -8.19
CA TRP A 375 -29.61 5.83 -8.38
C TRP A 375 -30.07 7.04 -9.19
N LEU A 376 -29.44 8.21 -9.00
CA LEU A 376 -29.73 9.41 -9.81
C LEU A 376 -29.18 9.27 -11.25
N LEU A 377 -28.07 8.56 -11.46
CA LEU A 377 -27.60 8.20 -12.81
C LEU A 377 -28.55 7.21 -13.50
N LEU A 378 -29.09 6.23 -12.77
CA LEU A 378 -30.10 5.33 -13.31
C LEU A 378 -31.39 6.08 -13.68
N LEU A 379 -31.85 7.00 -12.83
CA LEU A 379 -32.97 7.89 -13.12
C LEU A 379 -32.72 8.77 -14.36
N SER A 380 -31.49 9.26 -14.54
CA SER A 380 -31.05 9.99 -15.74
C SER A 380 -31.14 9.14 -17.01
N SER A 381 -30.69 7.87 -16.95
CA SER A 381 -30.81 6.91 -18.06
C SER A 381 -32.28 6.58 -18.35
N VAL A 382 -33.09 6.27 -17.33
CA VAL A 382 -34.52 5.95 -17.51
C VAL A 382 -35.31 7.13 -18.10
N ALA A 383 -35.05 8.37 -17.66
CA ALA A 383 -35.70 9.55 -18.19
C ALA A 383 -35.30 9.82 -19.65
N THR A 384 -34.02 9.66 -20.01
CA THR A 384 -33.57 9.79 -21.41
C THR A 384 -34.07 8.64 -22.29
N LEU A 385 -34.09 7.39 -21.82
CA LEU A 385 -34.70 6.26 -22.52
C LEU A 385 -36.20 6.47 -22.75
N SER A 386 -36.91 7.03 -21.77
CA SER A 386 -38.34 7.39 -21.90
C SER A 386 -38.56 8.47 -22.94
N ALA A 387 -37.66 9.45 -23.05
CA ALA A 387 -37.68 10.45 -24.11
C ALA A 387 -37.45 9.84 -25.51
N TYR A 388 -36.46 8.94 -25.65
CA TYR A 388 -36.25 8.21 -26.91
C TYR A 388 -37.40 7.26 -27.25
N THR A 389 -38.05 6.68 -26.25
CA THR A 389 -39.25 5.83 -26.45
C THR A 389 -40.44 6.67 -26.91
N TRP A 390 -40.68 7.84 -26.30
CA TRP A 390 -41.68 8.80 -26.78
C TRP A 390 -41.38 9.29 -28.19
N LEU A 391 -40.11 9.50 -28.55
CA LEU A 391 -39.74 9.82 -29.94
C LEU A 391 -39.83 8.61 -30.87
N ALA A 392 -39.63 7.38 -30.42
CA ALA A 392 -39.68 6.19 -31.27
C ALA A 392 -41.11 5.82 -31.70
N LEU A 393 -42.13 6.15 -30.89
CA LEU A 393 -43.54 5.90 -31.17
C LEU A 393 -44.05 6.65 -32.43
N PRO A 394 -45.09 6.14 -33.11
CA PRO A 394 -45.67 6.78 -34.30
C PRO A 394 -46.13 8.23 -34.02
N PRO A 395 -45.85 9.21 -34.91
CA PRO A 395 -46.26 10.60 -34.72
C PRO A 395 -47.77 10.82 -34.55
N THR A 396 -48.58 9.92 -35.12
CA THR A 396 -50.04 9.87 -34.99
C THR A 396 -50.52 9.69 -33.54
N LEU A 397 -49.76 8.93 -32.74
CA LEU A 397 -50.07 8.65 -31.35
C LEU A 397 -49.57 9.78 -30.42
N THR A 398 -48.35 10.26 -30.66
CA THR A 398 -47.66 11.18 -29.74
C THR A 398 -48.09 12.63 -29.91
N LYS A 399 -48.46 13.04 -31.13
CA LYS A 399 -48.95 14.37 -31.56
C LYS A 399 -48.03 15.57 -31.32
N THR A 400 -47.15 15.55 -30.31
CA THR A 400 -46.16 16.61 -30.03
C THR A 400 -44.85 16.06 -29.45
N ALA A 401 -43.75 16.78 -29.70
CA ALA A 401 -42.43 16.46 -29.16
C ALA A 401 -42.19 16.91 -27.70
N LYS A 402 -43.09 17.73 -27.12
CA LYS A 402 -42.88 18.41 -25.83
C LYS A 402 -42.58 17.44 -24.66
N PRO A 403 -43.26 16.28 -24.51
CA PRO A 403 -42.96 15.34 -23.43
C PRO A 403 -41.55 14.74 -23.53
N ALA A 404 -41.09 14.38 -24.73
CA ALA A 404 -39.73 13.89 -24.95
C ALA A 404 -38.68 14.95 -24.60
N VAL A 405 -38.87 16.21 -25.01
CA VAL A 405 -37.97 17.31 -24.65
C VAL A 405 -37.89 17.51 -23.14
N ALA A 406 -39.03 17.45 -22.43
CA ALA A 406 -39.06 17.58 -20.97
C ALA A 406 -38.36 16.40 -20.27
N LEU A 407 -38.64 15.15 -20.68
CA LEU A 407 -38.02 13.95 -20.14
C LEU A 407 -36.50 13.90 -20.40
N TYR A 408 -36.07 14.28 -21.61
CA TYR A 408 -34.66 14.36 -21.95
C TYR A 408 -33.95 15.48 -21.17
N GLY A 409 -34.54 16.68 -21.12
CA GLY A 409 -33.99 17.83 -20.37
C GLY A 409 -33.91 17.56 -18.87
N PHE A 410 -34.84 16.78 -18.31
CA PHE A 410 -34.77 16.26 -16.94
C PHE A 410 -33.60 15.28 -16.79
N GLY A 411 -33.54 14.22 -17.61
CA GLY A 411 -32.50 13.20 -17.50
C GLY A 411 -31.08 13.74 -17.70
N HIS A 412 -30.85 14.49 -18.77
CA HIS A 412 -29.58 15.16 -19.04
C HIS A 412 -29.25 16.24 -17.97
N GLY A 413 -30.26 16.85 -17.35
CA GLY A 413 -30.08 17.81 -16.26
C GLY A 413 -29.49 17.24 -14.96
N PHE A 414 -29.48 15.91 -14.79
CA PHE A 414 -28.77 15.25 -13.68
C PHE A 414 -27.40 14.68 -14.09
N GLY A 415 -27.32 14.11 -15.31
CA GLY A 415 -26.23 13.22 -15.73
C GLY A 415 -24.80 13.75 -15.55
N PRO A 416 -24.40 14.84 -16.23
CA PRO A 416 -23.01 15.29 -16.26
C PRO A 416 -22.42 15.62 -14.87
N LEU A 417 -23.20 16.30 -14.02
CA LEU A 417 -22.79 16.62 -12.64
C LEU A 417 -22.52 15.34 -11.82
N LEU A 418 -23.38 14.33 -11.94
CA LEU A 418 -23.22 13.07 -11.23
C LEU A 418 -21.98 12.30 -11.67
N LEU A 419 -21.66 12.33 -12.97
CA LEU A 419 -20.44 11.70 -13.51
C LEU A 419 -19.17 12.37 -12.97
N VAL A 420 -19.15 13.70 -12.87
CA VAL A 420 -18.02 14.44 -12.24
C VAL A 420 -17.92 14.14 -10.74
N LEU A 421 -19.04 14.10 -10.02
CA LEU A 421 -19.10 13.79 -8.59
C LEU A 421 -18.77 12.32 -8.24
N LEU A 422 -18.76 11.42 -9.22
CA LEU A 422 -18.36 10.03 -9.04
C LEU A 422 -16.84 9.85 -9.01
N VAL A 423 -16.08 10.63 -9.79
CA VAL A 423 -14.60 10.55 -9.88
C VAL A 423 -13.90 10.55 -8.51
N PRO A 424 -14.09 11.54 -7.62
CA PRO A 424 -13.40 11.59 -6.32
C PRO A 424 -13.84 10.49 -5.33
N LYS A 425 -14.85 9.68 -5.68
CA LYS A 425 -15.30 8.50 -4.92
C LYS A 425 -14.69 7.19 -5.43
N ILE A 426 -14.26 7.13 -6.69
CA ILE A 426 -13.73 5.91 -7.32
C ILE A 426 -12.19 5.89 -7.46
N VAL A 427 -11.51 7.04 -7.58
CA VAL A 427 -10.03 7.11 -7.66
C VAL A 427 -9.37 7.70 -6.39
N PRO A 428 -8.14 7.27 -6.06
CA PRO A 428 -7.31 7.94 -5.04
C PRO A 428 -7.03 9.41 -5.36
N ALA A 429 -6.87 10.24 -4.33
CA ALA A 429 -6.72 11.69 -4.44
C ALA A 429 -5.69 12.14 -5.49
N LYS A 430 -4.51 11.50 -5.54
CA LYS A 430 -3.45 11.83 -6.50
C LYS A 430 -3.83 11.69 -7.98
N PHE A 431 -4.89 10.95 -8.33
CA PHE A 431 -5.29 10.73 -9.72
C PHE A 431 -6.54 11.51 -10.14
N ILE A 432 -7.12 12.36 -9.27
CA ILE A 432 -8.41 13.04 -9.54
C ILE A 432 -8.36 13.88 -10.81
N SER A 433 -7.37 14.76 -10.97
CA SER A 433 -7.22 15.61 -12.16
C SER A 433 -7.09 14.80 -13.45
N THR A 434 -6.26 13.75 -13.44
CA THR A 434 -6.05 12.90 -14.62
C THR A 434 -7.28 12.02 -14.92
N ALA A 435 -8.06 11.62 -13.91
CA ALA A 435 -9.32 10.90 -14.10
C ALA A 435 -10.44 11.80 -14.63
N LEU A 436 -10.51 13.08 -14.20
CA LEU A 436 -11.39 14.10 -14.79
C LEU A 436 -11.02 14.39 -16.26
N GLY A 437 -9.72 14.46 -16.56
CA GLY A 437 -9.23 14.56 -17.93
C GLY A 437 -9.59 13.36 -18.81
N ALA A 438 -9.42 12.14 -18.30
CA ALA A 438 -9.81 10.90 -18.99
C ALA A 438 -11.32 10.79 -19.22
N HIS A 439 -12.13 11.20 -18.23
CA HIS A 439 -13.59 11.34 -18.35
C HIS A 439 -13.94 12.22 -19.55
N LYS A 440 -13.55 13.51 -19.52
CA LYS A 440 -13.95 14.47 -20.57
C LYS A 440 -13.43 14.05 -21.95
N SER A 441 -12.20 13.55 -22.03
CA SER A 441 -11.62 13.03 -23.27
C SER A 441 -12.51 11.96 -23.93
N LEU A 442 -13.04 11.00 -23.16
CA LEU A 442 -13.88 9.92 -23.69
C LEU A 442 -15.34 10.30 -23.89
N GLU A 443 -15.89 11.18 -23.04
CA GLU A 443 -17.19 11.82 -23.27
C GLU A 443 -17.19 12.57 -24.61
N GLN A 444 -16.18 13.41 -24.87
CA GLN A 444 -16.04 14.15 -26.11
C GLN A 444 -15.73 13.23 -27.30
N THR A 445 -14.94 12.17 -27.12
CA THR A 445 -14.73 11.15 -28.17
C THR A 445 -16.04 10.46 -28.57
N GLY A 446 -16.89 10.10 -27.59
CA GLY A 446 -18.22 9.55 -27.85
C GLY A 446 -19.12 10.56 -28.56
N ALA A 447 -19.15 11.80 -28.07
CA ALA A 447 -19.90 12.90 -28.69
C ALA A 447 -19.53 13.07 -30.17
N THR A 448 -18.25 13.22 -30.50
CA THR A 448 -17.80 13.40 -31.89
C THR A 448 -18.20 12.22 -32.79
N ILE A 449 -17.93 10.98 -32.37
CA ILE A 449 -18.24 9.79 -33.19
C ILE A 449 -19.74 9.71 -33.52
N PHE A 450 -20.60 9.75 -32.51
CA PHE A 450 -22.03 9.59 -32.72
C PHE A 450 -22.67 10.85 -33.34
N GLN A 451 -22.12 12.06 -33.14
CA GLN A 451 -22.58 13.28 -33.79
C GLN A 451 -22.27 13.27 -35.29
N THR A 452 -21.09 12.79 -35.70
CA THR A 452 -20.75 12.62 -37.12
C THR A 452 -21.65 11.56 -37.77
N LEU A 453 -21.83 10.39 -37.14
CA LEU A 453 -22.70 9.32 -37.66
C LEU A 453 -24.17 9.76 -37.79
N ALA A 454 -24.73 10.37 -36.75
CA ALA A 454 -26.12 10.84 -36.76
C ALA A 454 -26.32 12.05 -37.70
N GLY A 455 -25.31 12.90 -37.89
CA GLY A 455 -25.32 13.96 -38.90
C GLY A 455 -25.39 13.39 -40.32
N LEU A 456 -24.48 12.49 -40.68
CA LEU A 456 -24.46 11.84 -42.00
C LEU A 456 -25.75 11.08 -42.32
N ALA A 457 -26.39 10.47 -41.31
CA ALA A 457 -27.69 9.84 -41.47
C ALA A 457 -28.82 10.87 -41.65
N MET A 458 -28.75 12.02 -40.99
CA MET A 458 -29.74 13.10 -41.13
C MET A 458 -29.62 13.84 -42.48
N ASP A 459 -28.42 14.00 -43.02
CA ASP A 459 -28.20 14.60 -44.33
C ASP A 459 -28.81 13.73 -45.44
N ARG A 460 -28.69 12.39 -45.33
CA ARG A 460 -29.42 11.42 -46.19
C ARG A 460 -30.94 11.55 -46.02
N ALA A 461 -31.43 11.75 -44.81
CA ALA A 461 -32.86 11.96 -44.54
C ALA A 461 -33.39 13.31 -45.06
N LYS A 462 -32.53 14.30 -45.31
CA LYS A 462 -32.91 15.54 -46.01
C LYS A 462 -32.82 15.43 -47.54
N SER A 463 -32.01 14.52 -48.11
CA SER A 463 -32.02 14.26 -49.56
C SER A 463 -33.17 13.35 -50.00
N ASN A 464 -33.47 12.29 -49.23
CA ASN A 464 -34.66 11.46 -49.39
C ASN A 464 -35.48 11.47 -48.08
N PRO A 465 -36.64 12.14 -48.02
CA PRO A 465 -37.42 12.33 -46.79
C PRO A 465 -38.25 11.09 -46.36
N ASP A 466 -37.62 9.91 -46.38
CA ASP A 466 -38.21 8.67 -45.90
C ASP A 466 -38.23 8.64 -44.36
N ALA A 467 -39.43 8.43 -43.79
CA ALA A 467 -39.63 8.37 -42.34
C ALA A 467 -38.80 7.25 -41.65
N SER A 468 -38.43 6.21 -42.39
CA SER A 468 -37.56 5.11 -41.96
C SER A 468 -36.17 5.58 -41.51
N THR A 469 -35.58 6.58 -42.17
CA THR A 469 -34.23 7.08 -41.83
C THR A 469 -34.25 7.82 -40.49
N THR A 470 -35.20 8.74 -40.30
CA THR A 470 -35.40 9.45 -39.03
C THR A 470 -35.78 8.49 -37.89
N GLN A 471 -36.56 7.43 -38.18
CA GLN A 471 -36.83 6.37 -37.20
C GLN A 471 -35.56 5.61 -36.80
N SER A 472 -34.72 5.24 -37.77
CA SER A 472 -33.48 4.47 -37.54
C SER A 472 -32.51 5.23 -36.63
N ILE A 473 -32.40 6.56 -36.79
CA ILE A 473 -31.58 7.42 -35.91
C ILE A 473 -32.12 7.42 -34.47
N VAL A 474 -33.45 7.48 -34.27
CA VAL A 474 -34.06 7.41 -32.92
C VAL A 474 -33.89 6.01 -32.30
N ASN A 475 -34.05 4.95 -33.08
CA ASN A 475 -33.81 3.57 -32.65
C ASN A 475 -32.34 3.34 -32.25
N ALA A 476 -31.39 3.98 -32.95
CA ALA A 476 -29.97 3.95 -32.59
C ALA A 476 -29.72 4.63 -31.22
N PHE A 477 -30.26 5.84 -30.99
CA PHE A 477 -30.14 6.50 -29.68
C PHE A 477 -30.77 5.68 -28.53
N TRP A 478 -31.93 5.06 -28.78
CA TRP A 478 -32.56 4.14 -27.82
C TRP A 478 -31.65 2.96 -27.48
N THR A 479 -31.05 2.32 -28.49
CA THR A 479 -30.16 1.16 -28.34
C THR A 479 -28.90 1.49 -27.54
N VAL A 480 -28.27 2.65 -27.81
CA VAL A 480 -27.09 3.10 -27.05
C VAL A 480 -27.48 3.45 -25.60
N ASN A 481 -28.70 3.94 -25.35
CA ASN A 481 -29.20 4.20 -23.99
C ASN A 481 -29.47 2.90 -23.20
N VAL A 482 -29.96 1.84 -23.82
CA VAL A 482 -30.01 0.51 -23.18
C VAL A 482 -28.60 0.05 -22.78
N CYS A 483 -27.59 0.26 -23.64
CA CYS A 483 -26.20 -0.02 -23.30
C CYS A 483 -25.68 0.86 -22.13
N GLN A 484 -26.02 2.15 -22.11
CA GLN A 484 -25.71 3.06 -20.99
C GLN A 484 -26.29 2.54 -19.67
N MET A 485 -27.56 2.09 -19.67
CA MET A 485 -28.23 1.56 -18.48
C MET A 485 -27.60 0.24 -17.99
N VAL A 486 -27.18 -0.64 -18.90
CA VAL A 486 -26.40 -1.85 -18.56
C VAL A 486 -25.04 -1.47 -17.95
N CYS A 487 -24.33 -0.47 -18.48
CA CYS A 487 -23.08 0.03 -17.89
C CYS A 487 -23.29 0.61 -16.47
N ILE A 488 -24.37 1.36 -16.24
CA ILE A 488 -24.73 1.89 -14.90
C ILE A 488 -25.01 0.74 -13.93
N PHE A 489 -25.76 -0.29 -14.36
CA PHE A 489 -26.02 -1.47 -13.53
C PHE A 489 -24.75 -2.30 -13.27
N GLY A 490 -23.83 -2.38 -14.23
CA GLY A 490 -22.51 -2.99 -14.05
C GLY A 490 -21.67 -2.28 -12.98
N ILE A 491 -21.64 -0.94 -12.99
CA ILE A 491 -20.97 -0.14 -11.95
C ILE A 491 -21.66 -0.34 -10.59
N TRP A 492 -23.01 -0.33 -10.54
CA TRP A 492 -23.78 -0.64 -9.34
C TRP A 492 -23.42 -2.02 -8.77
N TYR A 493 -23.39 -3.06 -9.61
CA TYR A 493 -23.07 -4.42 -9.22
C TYR A 493 -21.63 -4.54 -8.72
N LEU A 494 -20.65 -3.97 -9.41
CA LEU A 494 -19.24 -4.00 -8.99
C LEU A 494 -19.03 -3.23 -7.68
N GLN A 495 -19.66 -2.05 -7.52
CA GLN A 495 -19.61 -1.31 -6.25
C GLN A 495 -20.34 -2.07 -5.14
N HIS A 496 -21.53 -2.63 -5.36
CA HIS A 496 -22.26 -3.41 -4.36
C HIS A 496 -21.53 -4.70 -3.99
N ARG A 497 -20.81 -5.35 -4.92
CA ARG A 497 -19.93 -6.48 -4.65
C ARG A 497 -18.73 -6.07 -3.79
N ARG A 498 -18.14 -4.89 -4.03
CA ARG A 498 -17.06 -4.31 -3.22
C ARG A 498 -17.55 -3.88 -1.83
N GLU A 499 -18.70 -3.21 -1.76
CA GLU A 499 -19.37 -2.85 -0.51
C GLU A 499 -19.84 -4.07 0.28
N ARG A 500 -20.30 -5.16 -0.35
CA ARG A 500 -20.61 -6.41 0.34
C ARG A 500 -19.36 -7.08 0.91
N LYS A 501 -18.21 -7.03 0.21
CA LYS A 501 -16.92 -7.48 0.76
C LYS A 501 -16.50 -6.63 1.97
N ALA A 502 -16.53 -5.30 1.84
CA ALA A 502 -16.21 -4.38 2.93
C ALA A 502 -17.18 -4.52 4.13
N ARG A 503 -18.50 -4.50 3.88
CA ARG A 503 -19.54 -4.66 4.91
C ARG A 503 -19.51 -6.04 5.56
N ARG A 504 -19.07 -7.11 4.89
CA ARG A 504 -18.81 -8.40 5.57
C ARG A 504 -17.62 -8.29 6.52
N ALA A 505 -16.53 -7.63 6.10
CA ALA A 505 -15.39 -7.36 6.98
C ALA A 505 -15.73 -6.42 8.16
N THR A 506 -16.73 -5.53 8.01
CA THR A 506 -17.16 -4.61 9.09
C THR A 506 -18.32 -5.14 9.94
N SER A 507 -19.28 -5.88 9.38
CA SER A 507 -20.39 -6.45 10.16
C SER A 507 -19.94 -7.63 11.01
N SER A 508 -18.90 -8.35 10.57
CA SER A 508 -18.11 -9.26 11.41
C SER A 508 -17.56 -8.59 12.67
N SER A 509 -17.37 -7.27 12.66
CA SER A 509 -16.95 -6.46 13.82
C SER A 509 -18.12 -5.83 14.57
N THR A 510 -19.37 -6.01 14.13
CA THR A 510 -20.55 -5.29 14.68
C THR A 510 -21.61 -6.23 15.25
N SER A 511 -21.72 -7.48 14.77
CA SER A 511 -22.74 -8.43 15.23
C SER A 511 -22.50 -9.05 16.61
N LEU A 512 -21.42 -8.66 17.30
CA LEU A 512 -21.18 -9.00 18.71
C LEU A 512 -21.82 -7.98 19.69
N LEU A 513 -22.42 -6.90 19.19
CA LEU A 513 -22.92 -5.78 20.00
C LEU A 513 -24.45 -5.62 19.93
N ARG A 514 -25.20 -6.72 20.16
CA ARG A 514 -26.51 -6.74 20.86
C ARG A 514 -27.17 -8.12 20.89
N PRO A 515 -27.37 -8.72 22.08
CA PRO A 515 -28.67 -9.24 22.51
C PRO A 515 -29.66 -8.08 22.71
N GLY A 516 -30.95 -8.37 22.73
CA GLY A 516 -32.00 -7.37 22.98
C GLY A 516 -32.70 -7.58 24.32
N LEU A 517 -33.17 -6.49 24.91
CA LEU A 517 -34.23 -6.49 25.92
C LEU A 517 -35.17 -5.31 25.65
N ALA A 518 -36.42 -5.47 26.07
CA ALA A 518 -37.45 -4.44 26.08
C ALA A 518 -38.17 -4.50 27.44
N ALA A 519 -39.00 -3.49 27.69
CA ALA A 519 -39.76 -3.22 28.93
C ALA A 519 -39.06 -2.36 30.01
N GLU A 520 -39.91 -1.56 30.64
CA GLU A 520 -39.77 -0.79 31.89
C GLU A 520 -38.70 0.30 32.04
N SER A 521 -38.82 1.05 33.15
CA SER A 521 -38.76 2.51 33.11
C SER A 521 -38.40 3.19 34.44
N SER A 522 -37.57 4.22 34.38
CA SER A 522 -37.55 5.34 35.34
C SER A 522 -36.83 6.56 34.72
N GLN A 523 -36.93 7.74 35.37
CA GLN A 523 -36.50 9.04 34.84
C GLN A 523 -35.16 9.55 35.43
N PRO A 524 -34.55 10.63 34.88
CA PRO A 524 -33.10 10.90 35.00
C PRO A 524 -32.71 11.95 36.05
N LEU A 525 -31.42 11.99 36.42
CA LEU A 525 -30.79 13.12 37.13
C LEU A 525 -29.34 13.41 36.68
N LEU A 526 -28.98 14.70 36.76
CA LEU A 526 -27.64 15.28 37.01
C LEU A 526 -26.46 14.99 36.05
N GLN A 527 -26.45 15.73 34.93
CA GLN A 527 -25.55 16.89 34.73
C GLN A 527 -24.22 16.94 35.55
N GLY A 528 -23.07 16.87 34.89
CA GLY A 528 -21.72 17.08 35.48
C GLY A 528 -20.69 17.55 34.43
N ALA A 529 -19.71 18.37 34.83
CA ALA A 529 -18.92 19.20 33.91
C ALA A 529 -17.54 18.64 33.47
N ASP A 530 -17.04 19.21 32.37
CA ASP A 530 -15.64 19.36 31.93
C ASP A 530 -14.62 18.19 32.00
N THR A 531 -14.18 17.77 30.82
CA THR A 531 -12.75 17.45 30.56
C THR A 531 -12.40 17.65 29.08
N ARG A 532 -12.30 18.90 28.62
CA ARG A 532 -11.86 19.27 27.26
C ARG A 532 -10.52 20.01 27.23
N ARG A 533 -9.42 19.31 27.47
CA ARG A 533 -8.04 19.67 27.04
C ARG A 533 -7.28 18.38 26.64
N TYR A 534 -6.15 18.54 25.95
CA TYR A 534 -5.33 17.45 25.35
C TYR A 534 -6.03 16.56 24.30
N SER A 535 -6.13 17.05 23.07
CA SER A 535 -6.39 16.22 21.87
C SER A 535 -5.76 16.78 20.57
N SER A 536 -4.69 17.55 20.71
CA SER A 536 -4.02 18.30 19.61
C SER A 536 -2.65 17.75 19.19
N ILE A 537 -2.09 16.74 19.88
CA ILE A 537 -0.75 16.17 19.62
C ILE A 537 -0.86 14.66 19.33
N SER A 538 -1.67 14.28 18.33
CA SER A 538 -1.89 12.86 17.98
C SER A 538 -2.10 12.60 16.48
N ARG A 539 -1.76 13.57 15.60
CA ARG A 539 -2.11 13.51 14.17
C ARG A 539 -0.94 13.69 13.19
N ILE A 540 0.29 13.50 13.66
CA ILE A 540 1.54 13.61 12.87
C ILE A 540 2.20 12.24 12.63
N LEU A 541 1.85 11.20 13.40
CA LEU A 541 2.48 9.87 13.40
C LEU A 541 1.56 8.76 12.83
N SER A 542 0.95 8.97 11.67
CA SER A 542 -0.03 8.01 11.09
C SER A 542 0.11 7.72 9.59
N ASP A 543 1.25 8.07 8.97
CA ASP A 543 1.51 7.89 7.53
C ASP A 543 2.74 6.98 7.25
N GLY A 544 3.12 6.16 8.25
CA GLY A 544 4.33 5.30 8.23
C GLY A 544 4.16 3.95 7.54
N ASP A 545 3.02 3.29 7.72
CA ASP A 545 2.88 1.82 7.57
C ASP A 545 2.95 1.31 6.11
N ILE A 546 2.78 2.20 5.13
CA ILE A 546 2.56 1.88 3.71
C ILE A 546 3.84 1.36 3.00
N ILE A 547 4.90 1.03 3.75
CA ILE A 547 6.15 0.47 3.22
C ILE A 547 6.23 -1.07 3.41
N SER A 548 5.58 -1.64 4.44
CA SER A 548 5.77 -3.05 4.85
C SER A 548 5.26 -4.10 3.83
N GLU A 549 4.06 -3.91 3.26
CA GLU A 549 3.39 -4.95 2.46
C GLU A 549 4.16 -5.44 1.22
N ASN A 550 5.01 -4.61 0.61
CA ASN A 550 5.69 -4.96 -0.64
C ASN A 550 6.84 -5.98 -0.47
N GLU A 551 7.33 -6.20 0.76
CA GLU A 551 8.36 -7.23 1.00
C GLU A 551 7.76 -8.61 1.37
N LYS A 552 6.58 -8.66 2.03
CA LYS A 552 5.90 -9.92 2.39
C LYS A 552 5.60 -10.83 1.19
N LYS A 553 5.58 -10.31 -0.05
CA LYS A 553 5.42 -11.09 -1.31
C LYS A 553 6.70 -11.73 -1.88
N ARG A 554 7.79 -11.80 -1.13
CA ARG A 554 9.01 -12.56 -1.49
C ARG A 554 9.23 -13.77 -0.57
N GLY A 555 8.73 -14.93 -1.00
CA GLY A 555 8.92 -16.21 -0.30
C GLY A 555 10.37 -16.46 0.15
N LYS A 556 10.52 -16.86 1.42
CA LYS A 556 11.75 -16.76 2.24
C LYS A 556 13.03 -17.15 1.48
N VAL A 557 13.90 -16.16 1.25
CA VAL A 557 15.14 -16.28 0.46
C VAL A 557 16.29 -16.78 1.35
N GLY A 558 16.30 -18.08 1.68
CA GLY A 558 17.22 -18.68 2.65
C GLY A 558 18.70 -18.28 2.48
N ALA A 559 19.43 -18.14 3.60
CA ALA A 559 20.66 -17.35 3.72
C ALA A 559 21.73 -17.52 2.61
N TYR A 560 22.01 -18.74 2.14
CA TYR A 560 22.97 -18.96 1.04
C TYR A 560 22.52 -18.35 -0.31
N LYS A 561 21.22 -18.20 -0.53
CA LYS A 561 20.61 -17.50 -1.67
C LYS A 561 20.80 -15.98 -1.51
N TYR A 562 20.63 -15.44 -0.29
CA TYR A 562 20.91 -14.03 0.02
C TYR A 562 22.39 -13.65 -0.14
N ILE A 563 23.32 -14.43 0.44
CA ILE A 563 24.78 -14.29 0.22
C ILE A 563 25.12 -14.40 -1.28
N GLY A 564 24.41 -15.27 -2.01
CA GLY A 564 24.49 -15.40 -3.45
C GLY A 564 24.08 -14.13 -4.20
N GLU A 565 22.98 -13.48 -3.81
CA GLU A 565 22.53 -12.20 -4.39
C GLU A 565 23.48 -11.04 -4.06
N LEU A 566 23.96 -10.95 -2.81
CA LEU A 566 24.96 -9.97 -2.40
C LEU A 566 26.22 -10.05 -3.28
N HIS A 567 26.71 -11.26 -3.54
CA HIS A 567 27.85 -11.50 -4.42
C HIS A 567 27.55 -11.40 -5.93
N LYS A 568 26.29 -11.34 -6.36
CA LYS A 568 25.91 -10.89 -7.71
C LYS A 568 25.99 -9.36 -7.80
N LYS A 569 25.41 -8.65 -6.82
CA LYS A 569 25.36 -7.18 -6.73
C LYS A 569 26.65 -6.56 -6.16
N LYS A 570 27.82 -6.86 -6.73
CA LYS A 570 29.16 -6.46 -6.19
C LYS A 570 29.46 -4.94 -6.10
N GLN A 571 28.46 -4.10 -6.27
CA GLN A 571 28.55 -2.64 -6.17
C GLN A 571 27.54 -2.06 -5.16
N SER A 572 26.82 -2.91 -4.43
CA SER A 572 26.18 -2.54 -3.16
C SER A 572 27.25 -2.15 -2.14
N ASP A 573 26.97 -1.18 -1.30
CA ASP A 573 27.99 -0.57 -0.46
C ASP A 573 28.47 -1.49 0.68
N VAL A 574 27.59 -2.34 1.23
CA VAL A 574 27.96 -3.46 2.11
C VAL A 574 29.05 -4.35 1.50
N LEU A 575 28.87 -4.83 0.26
CA LEU A 575 29.91 -5.67 -0.38
C LEU A 575 31.14 -4.86 -0.82
N ARG A 576 31.02 -3.56 -1.10
CA ARG A 576 32.18 -2.69 -1.41
C ARG A 576 33.05 -2.50 -0.17
N PHE A 577 32.44 -2.24 0.98
CA PHE A 577 33.08 -2.16 2.29
C PHE A 577 33.77 -3.49 2.63
N LEU A 578 33.01 -4.59 2.64
CA LEU A 578 33.52 -5.94 2.94
C LEU A 578 34.66 -6.37 1.99
N LEU A 579 34.60 -6.03 0.70
CA LEU A 579 35.71 -6.31 -0.24
C LEU A 579 36.91 -5.39 -0.02
N ARG A 580 36.73 -4.15 0.47
CA ARG A 580 37.82 -3.23 0.84
C ARG A 580 38.56 -3.76 2.07
N VAL A 581 37.84 -4.10 3.15
CA VAL A 581 38.41 -4.66 4.39
C VAL A 581 39.16 -5.97 4.10
N ARG A 582 38.51 -6.94 3.42
CA ARG A 582 39.17 -8.20 3.02
C ARG A 582 40.32 -8.00 2.02
N CYS A 583 40.38 -6.88 1.30
CA CYS A 583 41.51 -6.59 0.41
C CYS A 583 42.74 -6.13 1.20
N TRP A 584 42.53 -5.42 2.31
CA TRP A 584 43.59 -5.05 3.25
C TRP A 584 44.12 -6.30 3.98
N GLU A 585 43.22 -7.13 4.54
CA GLU A 585 43.55 -8.44 5.14
C GLU A 585 44.45 -9.28 4.21
N TYR A 586 43.98 -9.57 2.99
CA TYR A 586 44.67 -10.49 2.08
C TYR A 586 46.00 -9.96 1.50
N ARG A 587 46.35 -8.68 1.72
CA ARG A 587 47.67 -8.14 1.35
C ARG A 587 48.76 -8.55 2.32
N GLN A 588 48.44 -8.57 3.63
CA GLN A 588 49.35 -9.01 4.68
C GLN A 588 49.58 -10.52 4.66
N LEU A 589 48.58 -11.29 4.22
CA LEU A 589 48.68 -12.75 4.14
C LEU A 589 49.69 -13.24 3.10
N ASN A 590 50.37 -14.33 3.45
CA ASN A 590 51.30 -15.08 2.59
C ASN A 590 50.70 -15.48 1.23
N VAL A 591 51.57 -15.68 0.22
CA VAL A 591 51.17 -15.91 -1.19
C VAL A 591 50.22 -17.09 -1.35
N ILE A 592 50.39 -18.12 -0.51
CA ILE A 592 49.48 -19.24 -0.27
C ILE A 592 49.26 -19.31 1.25
N HIS A 593 48.01 -19.25 1.71
CA HIS A 593 47.62 -19.19 3.12
C HIS A 593 46.50 -20.19 3.41
N ARG A 594 46.61 -20.99 4.49
CA ARG A 594 45.57 -21.94 4.91
C ARG A 594 44.44 -21.18 5.61
N ALA A 595 43.21 -21.27 5.10
CA ALA A 595 42.04 -20.68 5.74
C ALA A 595 41.31 -21.73 6.60
N SER A 596 40.87 -21.32 7.79
CA SER A 596 40.08 -22.15 8.71
C SER A 596 38.67 -22.43 8.16
N ARG A 597 38.01 -21.40 7.61
CA ARG A 597 36.65 -21.48 7.04
C ARG A 597 36.58 -20.73 5.70
N PRO A 598 35.69 -21.13 4.76
CA PRO A 598 35.52 -20.45 3.46
C PRO A 598 35.01 -19.01 3.64
N SER A 599 35.67 -18.03 3.03
CA SER A 599 35.15 -16.66 2.96
C SER A 599 33.89 -16.51 2.09
N ARG A 600 33.46 -17.59 1.43
CA ARG A 600 32.22 -17.71 0.64
C ARG A 600 31.58 -19.10 0.74
N PRO A 601 30.81 -19.40 1.80
CA PRO A 601 30.18 -20.72 1.97
C PRO A 601 29.14 -21.01 0.87
N ASP A 602 28.45 -19.99 0.35
CA ASP A 602 27.49 -20.07 -0.77
C ASP A 602 28.07 -20.73 -2.03
N LYS A 603 29.35 -20.45 -2.29
CA LYS A 603 30.07 -20.89 -3.48
C LYS A 603 30.93 -22.11 -3.21
N ALA A 604 31.48 -22.24 -1.99
CA ALA A 604 32.19 -23.42 -1.55
C ALA A 604 31.29 -24.67 -1.56
N ARG A 605 30.11 -24.62 -0.90
CA ARG A 605 29.18 -25.76 -0.83
C ARG A 605 28.75 -26.22 -2.23
N ARG A 606 28.44 -25.27 -3.13
CA ARG A 606 28.07 -25.53 -4.55
C ARG A 606 29.23 -26.07 -5.42
N LEU A 607 30.44 -26.13 -4.88
CA LEU A 607 31.61 -26.72 -5.54
C LEU A 607 32.12 -27.98 -4.79
N GLY A 608 31.27 -28.54 -3.91
CA GLY A 608 31.50 -29.82 -3.23
C GLY A 608 32.15 -29.73 -1.85
N TYR A 609 32.34 -28.53 -1.28
CA TYR A 609 32.80 -28.39 0.10
C TYR A 609 31.71 -28.81 1.11
N LYS A 610 32.07 -29.68 2.05
CA LYS A 610 31.31 -29.95 3.28
C LYS A 610 32.12 -29.45 4.48
N ALA A 611 31.45 -28.91 5.50
CA ALA A 611 32.08 -28.60 6.77
C ALA A 611 32.24 -29.89 7.59
N LYS A 612 33.30 -30.66 7.29
CA LYS A 612 33.71 -31.87 8.02
C LYS A 612 35.22 -32.10 7.86
N GLN A 613 35.77 -32.97 8.70
CA GLN A 613 37.20 -33.29 8.67
C GLN A 613 37.64 -33.91 7.32
N GLY A 614 38.88 -33.59 6.93
CA GLY A 614 39.47 -33.96 5.63
C GLY A 614 39.20 -32.98 4.48
N TYR A 615 38.45 -31.90 4.69
CA TYR A 615 38.38 -30.76 3.76
C TYR A 615 39.29 -29.61 4.23
N VAL A 616 40.08 -29.03 3.32
CA VAL A 616 40.99 -27.91 3.61
C VAL A 616 40.83 -26.82 2.56
N ILE A 617 40.93 -25.55 2.97
CA ILE A 617 40.84 -24.40 2.06
C ILE A 617 42.13 -23.60 2.12
N TYR A 618 42.63 -23.20 0.94
CA TYR A 618 43.78 -22.31 0.82
C TYR A 618 43.42 -21.06 0.01
N ARG A 619 43.69 -19.89 0.58
CA ARG A 619 43.69 -18.60 -0.12
C ARG A 619 45.01 -18.45 -0.88
N VAL A 620 44.95 -17.98 -2.12
CA VAL A 620 46.14 -17.78 -2.97
C VAL A 620 46.03 -16.51 -3.81
N ARG A 621 47.12 -15.72 -3.85
CA ARG A 621 47.20 -14.49 -4.66
C ARG A 621 47.93 -14.74 -5.99
N VAL A 622 47.31 -14.30 -7.09
CA VAL A 622 47.83 -14.44 -8.47
C VAL A 622 47.88 -13.07 -9.14
N ARG A 623 49.04 -12.69 -9.68
CA ARG A 623 49.27 -11.37 -10.29
C ARG A 623 48.35 -11.14 -11.50
N ARG A 624 47.86 -9.91 -11.63
CA ARG A 624 47.04 -9.40 -12.74
C ARG A 624 47.92 -8.83 -13.86
N GLY A 625 47.32 -8.63 -15.02
CA GLY A 625 47.97 -8.07 -16.20
C GLY A 625 48.48 -9.14 -17.17
N ASN A 626 49.03 -8.67 -18.28
CA ASN A 626 49.78 -9.50 -19.23
C ASN A 626 51.19 -9.78 -18.68
N ARG A 627 51.90 -10.74 -19.27
CA ARG A 627 53.35 -10.86 -19.05
C ARG A 627 54.10 -9.84 -19.91
N LYS A 628 55.27 -9.42 -19.43
CA LYS A 628 56.30 -8.82 -20.28
C LYS A 628 56.88 -9.91 -21.20
N LYS A 629 57.09 -9.60 -22.48
CA LYS A 629 58.00 -10.38 -23.34
C LYS A 629 59.42 -10.22 -22.79
N PRO A 630 60.23 -11.30 -22.66
CA PRO A 630 61.65 -11.14 -22.39
C PRO A 630 62.30 -10.37 -23.54
N VAL A 631 62.98 -9.28 -23.21
CA VAL A 631 63.74 -8.45 -24.15
C VAL A 631 65.24 -8.75 -23.98
N PRO A 632 65.97 -9.14 -25.03
CA PRO A 632 67.41 -9.32 -24.97
C PRO A 632 68.10 -8.05 -24.46
N LYS A 633 69.08 -8.20 -23.55
CA LYS A 633 69.83 -7.11 -22.91
C LYS A 633 68.97 -6.05 -22.17
N GLY A 634 67.68 -6.30 -21.92
CA GLY A 634 66.78 -5.38 -21.19
C GLY A 634 66.32 -4.13 -21.95
N ALA A 635 67.03 -3.75 -23.02
CA ALA A 635 66.74 -2.55 -23.82
C ALA A 635 65.56 -2.72 -24.79
N THR A 636 64.89 -1.61 -25.12
CA THR A 636 63.74 -1.56 -26.04
C THR A 636 64.10 -0.83 -27.33
N TYR A 637 64.63 -1.57 -28.31
CA TYR A 637 64.98 -1.06 -29.64
C TYR A 637 63.74 -0.70 -30.49
N GLY A 638 63.21 0.51 -30.34
CA GLY A 638 62.11 1.06 -31.15
C GLY A 638 61.00 1.76 -30.33
N LYS A 639 60.17 2.58 -31.01
CA LYS A 639 59.17 3.45 -30.35
C LYS A 639 58.22 2.63 -29.42
N PRO A 640 58.09 2.96 -28.12
CA PRO A 640 57.49 2.09 -27.09
C PRO A 640 56.08 1.57 -27.39
N VAL A 641 55.27 2.35 -28.11
CA VAL A 641 53.85 2.06 -28.37
C VAL A 641 53.65 0.83 -29.26
N ARG A 642 54.60 0.50 -30.16
CA ARG A 642 54.43 -0.56 -31.18
C ARG A 642 55.12 -1.90 -30.83
N GLN A 643 56.06 -1.94 -29.89
CA GLN A 643 56.82 -3.17 -29.60
C GLN A 643 56.02 -4.31 -28.92
N GLY A 644 54.84 -4.02 -28.33
CA GLY A 644 53.99 -5.04 -27.73
C GLY A 644 54.57 -5.76 -26.49
N VAL A 645 55.63 -5.22 -25.85
CA VAL A 645 56.31 -5.87 -24.71
C VAL A 645 55.33 -6.27 -23.60
N ASN A 646 54.36 -5.41 -23.27
CA ASN A 646 53.35 -5.65 -22.24
C ASN A 646 52.10 -6.40 -22.75
N HIS A 647 52.13 -7.09 -23.89
CA HIS A 647 50.94 -7.64 -24.56
C HIS A 647 50.87 -9.18 -24.60
N LEU A 648 51.82 -9.92 -24.00
CA LEU A 648 51.72 -11.38 -23.88
C LEU A 648 50.59 -11.79 -22.93
N LYS A 649 49.43 -12.10 -23.51
CA LYS A 649 48.31 -12.73 -22.80
C LYS A 649 48.72 -14.12 -22.32
N TYR A 650 48.42 -14.44 -21.07
CA TYR A 650 48.74 -15.74 -20.48
C TYR A 650 47.74 -16.81 -20.95
N GLN A 651 48.23 -17.92 -21.52
CA GLN A 651 47.42 -18.94 -22.21
C GLN A 651 46.41 -19.69 -21.31
N ARG A 652 46.62 -19.75 -19.99
CA ARG A 652 45.71 -20.42 -19.04
C ARG A 652 44.95 -19.39 -18.20
N GLY A 653 43.74 -19.71 -17.74
CA GLY A 653 43.04 -18.82 -16.80
C GLY A 653 43.80 -18.66 -15.48
N LEU A 654 43.86 -17.44 -14.91
CA LEU A 654 44.54 -17.16 -13.63
C LEU A 654 44.05 -18.04 -12.45
N ARG A 655 42.80 -18.52 -12.52
CA ARG A 655 42.20 -19.47 -11.58
C ARG A 655 42.75 -20.89 -11.72
N SER A 656 43.17 -21.31 -12.93
CA SER A 656 43.95 -22.55 -13.11
C SER A 656 45.33 -22.40 -12.48
N THR A 657 46.00 -21.25 -12.63
CA THR A 657 47.28 -20.97 -11.97
C THR A 657 47.16 -21.01 -10.44
N ALA A 658 46.02 -20.58 -9.88
CA ALA A 658 45.73 -20.70 -8.46
C ALA A 658 45.65 -22.18 -8.03
N GLU A 659 44.87 -23.01 -8.73
CA GLU A 659 44.76 -24.45 -8.45
C GLU A 659 46.11 -25.18 -8.61
N GLU A 660 46.86 -24.92 -9.68
CA GLU A 660 48.19 -25.51 -9.89
C GLU A 660 49.20 -25.09 -8.82
N ARG A 661 49.21 -23.81 -8.39
CA ARG A 661 50.13 -23.33 -7.33
C ARG A 661 49.87 -24.03 -6.00
N VAL A 662 48.61 -24.08 -5.59
CA VAL A 662 48.23 -24.72 -4.32
C VAL A 662 48.42 -26.23 -4.41
N GLY A 663 48.04 -26.87 -5.52
CA GLY A 663 48.30 -28.29 -5.76
C GLY A 663 49.78 -28.63 -5.65
N ARG A 664 50.67 -27.86 -6.29
CA ARG A 664 52.13 -28.06 -6.19
C ARG A 664 52.64 -27.97 -4.75
N ARG A 665 52.20 -26.96 -3.98
CA ARG A 665 52.57 -26.79 -2.55
C ARG A 665 51.98 -27.87 -1.63
N CYS A 666 50.80 -28.41 -1.95
CA CYS A 666 50.04 -29.35 -1.12
C CYS A 666 49.96 -30.75 -1.78
N GLY A 667 51.11 -31.34 -2.12
CA GLY A 667 51.19 -32.56 -2.95
C GLY A 667 50.43 -33.80 -2.43
N ASN A 668 50.27 -33.93 -1.11
CA ASN A 668 49.55 -35.05 -0.49
C ASN A 668 48.03 -34.93 -0.66
N LEU A 669 47.50 -33.70 -0.69
CA LEU A 669 46.08 -33.42 -0.85
C LEU A 669 45.63 -33.54 -2.33
N ARG A 670 44.31 -33.44 -2.57
CA ARG A 670 43.70 -33.43 -3.91
C ARG A 670 42.88 -32.17 -4.11
N VAL A 671 43.14 -31.40 -5.17
CA VAL A 671 42.34 -30.22 -5.50
C VAL A 671 40.95 -30.65 -5.98
N LEU A 672 39.90 -30.21 -5.28
CA LEU A 672 38.51 -30.45 -5.66
C LEU A 672 38.04 -29.39 -6.67
N ASN A 673 38.17 -28.11 -6.30
CA ASN A 673 37.78 -26.95 -7.11
C ASN A 673 38.38 -25.65 -6.52
N SER A 674 38.04 -24.50 -7.12
CA SER A 674 38.41 -23.17 -6.64
C SER A 674 37.32 -22.14 -6.92
N TYR A 675 37.37 -20.96 -6.30
CA TYR A 675 36.53 -19.81 -6.65
C TYR A 675 37.22 -18.47 -6.34
N TRP A 676 36.72 -17.41 -6.98
CA TRP A 676 37.20 -16.03 -6.77
C TRP A 676 36.59 -15.43 -5.50
N ILE A 677 37.43 -14.79 -4.69
CA ILE A 677 37.00 -14.09 -3.46
C ILE A 677 37.18 -12.57 -3.56
N ASN A 678 38.33 -12.07 -4.04
CA ASN A 678 38.63 -10.63 -4.06
C ASN A 678 39.65 -10.25 -5.16
N GLN A 679 39.80 -8.96 -5.45
CA GLN A 679 40.80 -8.43 -6.40
C GLN A 679 41.23 -7.01 -6.02
N ASP A 680 42.51 -6.70 -6.19
CA ASP A 680 43.03 -5.33 -6.10
C ASP A 680 43.64 -4.91 -7.43
N GLY A 681 44.40 -3.81 -7.50
CA GLY A 681 45.07 -3.37 -8.73
C GLY A 681 46.05 -4.41 -9.32
N VAL A 682 46.77 -5.14 -8.45
CA VAL A 682 47.97 -5.93 -8.80
C VAL A 682 47.70 -7.44 -8.78
N TYR A 683 46.74 -7.91 -7.99
CA TYR A 683 46.47 -9.32 -7.70
C TYR A 683 44.97 -9.68 -7.77
N LYS A 684 44.71 -10.96 -8.00
CA LYS A 684 43.42 -11.61 -7.76
C LYS A 684 43.58 -12.71 -6.73
N TYR A 685 42.64 -12.75 -5.80
CA TYR A 685 42.59 -13.69 -4.70
C TYR A 685 41.56 -14.78 -4.99
N TYR A 686 41.97 -16.03 -4.81
CA TYR A 686 41.13 -17.21 -5.00
C TYR A 686 41.20 -18.09 -3.75
N GLU A 687 40.09 -18.73 -3.39
CA GLU A 687 40.09 -19.87 -2.47
C GLU A 687 40.10 -21.17 -3.31
N VAL A 688 40.97 -22.10 -2.95
CA VAL A 688 41.08 -23.43 -3.53
C VAL A 688 40.64 -24.44 -2.46
N ILE A 689 39.68 -25.29 -2.79
CA ILE A 689 39.20 -26.38 -1.95
C ILE A 689 40.05 -27.61 -2.26
N LEU A 690 40.66 -28.17 -1.22
CA LEU A 690 41.36 -29.45 -1.27
C LEU A 690 40.70 -30.46 -0.34
N VAL A 691 40.92 -31.73 -0.66
CA VAL A 691 40.46 -32.89 0.10
C VAL A 691 41.69 -33.75 0.43
N ASP A 692 41.74 -34.24 1.66
CA ASP A 692 42.73 -35.23 2.10
C ASP A 692 42.26 -36.66 1.73
N PRO A 693 42.97 -37.38 0.85
CA PRO A 693 42.60 -38.74 0.49
C PRO A 693 42.86 -39.77 1.61
N SER A 694 43.73 -39.48 2.57
CA SER A 694 44.09 -40.40 3.66
C SER A 694 43.04 -40.39 4.78
N HIS A 695 42.32 -39.28 4.95
CA HIS A 695 41.43 -39.07 6.09
C HIS A 695 40.21 -40.03 6.11
N LYS A 696 40.00 -40.74 7.24
CA LYS A 696 38.92 -41.74 7.40
C LYS A 696 37.54 -41.19 7.01
N ALA A 697 37.21 -39.96 7.42
CA ALA A 697 35.93 -39.31 7.10
C ALA A 697 35.75 -38.91 5.62
N ILE A 698 36.79 -38.97 4.78
CA ILE A 698 36.67 -38.83 3.32
C ILE A 698 36.46 -40.19 2.67
N ARG A 699 37.27 -41.20 3.06
CA ARG A 699 37.17 -42.57 2.53
C ARG A 699 35.81 -43.21 2.78
N LYS A 700 35.16 -42.92 3.93
CA LYS A 700 33.80 -43.40 4.27
C LYS A 700 32.62 -42.65 3.61
N ASP A 701 32.83 -41.53 2.90
CA ASP A 701 31.71 -40.74 2.32
C ASP A 701 31.58 -40.98 0.81
N ALA A 702 30.58 -41.79 0.43
CA ALA A 702 30.28 -42.17 -0.95
C ALA A 702 30.09 -41.00 -1.95
N ARG A 703 29.85 -39.76 -1.47
CA ARG A 703 29.71 -38.59 -2.35
C ARG A 703 31.06 -37.95 -2.72
N ILE A 704 32.17 -38.37 -2.10
CA ILE A 704 33.52 -37.79 -2.32
C ILE A 704 34.65 -38.83 -2.37
N ASN A 705 34.45 -40.05 -1.86
CA ASN A 705 35.46 -41.12 -1.83
C ASN A 705 36.14 -41.38 -3.19
N TRP A 706 35.44 -41.18 -4.31
CA TRP A 706 36.02 -41.23 -5.67
C TRP A 706 37.35 -40.46 -5.81
N ILE A 707 37.52 -39.32 -5.13
CA ILE A 707 38.73 -38.47 -5.26
C ILE A 707 39.99 -39.10 -4.61
N VAL A 708 39.80 -40.16 -3.80
CA VAL A 708 40.88 -40.92 -3.16
C VAL A 708 41.67 -41.73 -4.19
N ASN A 709 41.01 -42.23 -5.23
CA ASN A 709 41.59 -43.16 -6.21
C ASN A 709 42.87 -42.58 -6.86
N PRO A 710 43.95 -43.36 -7.03
CA PRO A 710 45.24 -42.87 -7.54
C PRO A 710 45.14 -42.11 -8.87
N VAL A 711 44.18 -42.50 -9.73
CA VAL A 711 43.85 -41.84 -11.01
C VAL A 711 43.45 -40.36 -10.88
N HIS A 712 43.26 -39.82 -9.68
CA HIS A 712 42.99 -38.40 -9.40
C HIS A 712 44.18 -37.63 -8.77
N LYS A 713 45.33 -38.26 -8.54
CA LYS A 713 46.60 -37.57 -8.20
C LYS A 713 46.94 -36.52 -9.28
N ARG A 714 47.32 -35.29 -8.91
CA ARG A 714 47.60 -34.18 -9.85
C ARG A 714 46.46 -33.86 -10.85
N ARG A 715 45.19 -34.01 -10.45
CA ARG A 715 44.03 -33.72 -11.32
C ARG A 715 43.93 -32.25 -11.76
N GLU A 716 44.51 -31.33 -10.99
CA GLU A 716 44.65 -29.91 -11.33
C GLU A 716 45.61 -29.70 -12.51
N ALA A 717 46.79 -30.32 -12.48
CA ALA A 717 47.81 -30.20 -13.53
C ALA A 717 47.36 -30.84 -14.85
N ARG A 718 46.64 -31.98 -14.77
CA ARG A 718 45.99 -32.63 -15.93
C ARG A 718 44.72 -31.91 -16.41
N GLY A 719 44.31 -30.81 -15.78
CA GLY A 719 43.13 -30.04 -16.17
C GLY A 719 41.80 -30.82 -16.06
N LEU A 720 41.67 -31.70 -15.07
CA LEU A 720 40.46 -32.49 -14.78
C LEU A 720 39.53 -31.82 -13.75
N THR A 721 39.95 -30.73 -13.12
CA THR A 721 39.07 -29.82 -12.34
C THR A 721 38.12 -29.07 -13.28
N SER A 722 37.03 -28.47 -12.76
CA SER A 722 36.05 -27.81 -13.66
C SER A 722 36.64 -26.61 -14.41
N ILE A 723 37.56 -25.85 -13.79
CA ILE A 723 38.26 -24.77 -14.48
C ILE A 723 39.36 -25.29 -15.41
N GLY A 724 40.01 -26.41 -15.05
CA GLY A 724 40.92 -27.12 -15.93
C GLY A 724 40.25 -27.57 -17.23
N LYS A 725 39.08 -28.21 -17.12
CA LYS A 725 38.24 -28.60 -18.27
C LYS A 725 37.80 -27.39 -19.09
N GLN A 726 37.41 -26.28 -18.45
CA GLN A 726 37.08 -25.02 -19.15
C GLN A 726 38.27 -24.33 -19.84
N ASN A 727 39.52 -24.66 -19.49
CA ASN A 727 40.71 -24.18 -20.18
C ASN A 727 41.18 -25.13 -21.30
N ARG A 728 40.71 -26.39 -21.35
CA ARG A 728 40.92 -27.27 -22.51
C ARG A 728 40.15 -26.68 -23.71
N GLY A 729 40.84 -26.46 -24.83
CA GLY A 729 40.26 -25.82 -26.01
C GLY A 729 40.36 -24.28 -26.07
N LEU A 730 40.76 -23.61 -24.98
CA LEU A 730 41.12 -22.17 -25.05
C LEU A 730 42.52 -22.01 -25.67
N GLY A 731 42.63 -22.15 -27.00
CA GLY A 731 43.93 -21.97 -27.67
C GLY A 731 44.07 -22.40 -29.13
N LYS A 732 43.00 -22.55 -29.92
CA LYS A 732 43.11 -22.73 -31.39
C LYS A 732 42.14 -21.80 -32.14
N GLY A 733 42.55 -21.36 -33.34
CA GLY A 733 41.74 -20.53 -34.26
C GLY A 733 42.03 -19.02 -34.22
N HIS A 734 42.10 -18.40 -35.41
CA HIS A 734 42.50 -17.00 -35.63
C HIS A 734 41.60 -15.96 -34.90
N ARG A 735 40.34 -16.30 -34.60
CA ARG A 735 39.38 -15.40 -33.91
C ARG A 735 39.37 -15.56 -32.37
N HIS A 736 40.20 -16.42 -31.79
CA HIS A 736 40.20 -16.76 -30.35
C HIS A 736 40.28 -15.54 -29.40
N ASN A 737 40.98 -14.47 -29.82
CA ASN A 737 41.14 -13.24 -29.05
C ASN A 737 39.84 -12.43 -28.81
N HIS A 738 38.72 -12.77 -29.48
CA HIS A 738 37.49 -11.97 -29.49
C HIS A 738 36.36 -12.46 -28.57
N THR A 739 36.60 -13.44 -27.69
CA THR A 739 35.58 -13.87 -26.71
C THR A 739 35.18 -12.71 -25.77
N PRO A 740 33.87 -12.46 -25.52
CA PRO A 740 33.38 -11.21 -24.93
C PRO A 740 33.51 -11.12 -23.39
N ALA A 741 34.64 -11.51 -22.81
CA ALA A 741 34.88 -11.44 -21.36
C ALA A 741 34.67 -10.03 -20.76
N ARG A 742 34.84 -8.97 -21.57
CA ARG A 742 34.66 -7.56 -21.17
C ARG A 742 33.20 -7.20 -20.86
N SER A 743 32.20 -7.81 -21.50
CA SER A 743 30.77 -7.48 -21.28
C SER A 743 30.29 -8.04 -19.93
N THR A 744 30.57 -9.31 -19.65
CA THR A 744 30.28 -9.95 -18.35
C THR A 744 31.09 -9.29 -17.22
N TRP A 745 32.35 -8.89 -17.48
CA TRP A 745 33.13 -8.16 -16.50
C TRP A 745 32.54 -6.78 -16.19
N LYS A 746 32.10 -6.01 -17.20
CA LYS A 746 31.37 -4.74 -16.97
C LYS A 746 30.12 -4.98 -16.11
N ARG A 747 29.21 -5.86 -16.55
CA ARG A 747 27.93 -6.16 -15.86
C ARG A 747 28.09 -6.50 -14.37
N HIS A 748 29.22 -7.09 -13.95
CA HIS A 748 29.47 -7.48 -12.55
C HIS A 748 30.41 -6.55 -11.76
N ASN A 749 31.03 -5.53 -12.37
CA ASN A 749 32.02 -4.67 -11.68
C ASN A 749 31.82 -3.15 -11.92
N THR A 750 31.09 -2.71 -12.94
CA THR A 750 30.60 -1.31 -13.02
C THR A 750 29.30 -1.19 -12.25
N LEU A 751 29.15 -0.14 -11.43
CA LEU A 751 27.88 0.18 -10.76
C LEU A 751 26.80 0.39 -11.82
N SER A 752 25.86 -0.56 -11.92
CA SER A 752 24.70 -0.47 -12.80
C SER A 752 23.64 0.44 -12.19
N LEU A 753 23.99 1.71 -11.97
CA LEU A 753 22.98 2.75 -11.83
C LEU A 753 22.02 2.65 -13.01
N ARG A 754 20.71 2.63 -12.74
CA ARG A 754 19.75 3.06 -13.74
C ARG A 754 19.92 4.56 -13.91
N ARG A 755 20.92 4.98 -14.70
CA ARG A 755 20.87 6.26 -15.41
C ARG A 755 19.56 6.21 -16.18
N TYR A 756 18.54 6.94 -15.73
CA TYR A 756 17.16 6.80 -16.21
C TYR A 756 16.95 7.48 -17.57
N ARG A 757 17.76 7.08 -18.57
CA ARG A 757 17.45 7.30 -19.97
C ARG A 757 16.55 6.16 -20.43
N ARG A 758 15.31 6.51 -20.82
CA ARG A 758 14.55 5.70 -21.78
C ARG A 758 15.44 5.47 -23.02
N VAL A 759 15.63 4.23 -23.42
CA VAL A 759 15.78 3.85 -24.83
C VAL A 759 15.04 2.53 -25.00
N TYR A 760 14.17 2.45 -25.99
CA TYR A 760 13.46 1.22 -26.34
C TYR A 760 14.44 0.17 -26.89
N ARG A 761 14.17 -1.12 -26.63
CA ARG A 761 14.52 -2.18 -27.58
C ARG A 761 13.43 -3.23 -27.60
N VAL A 762 12.97 -3.53 -28.81
CA VAL A 762 11.83 -4.39 -29.15
C VAL A 762 12.18 -5.89 -29.00
N GLY A 763 11.16 -6.69 -28.68
CA GLY A 763 11.15 -8.15 -28.84
C GLY A 763 11.26 -8.93 -27.51
N ARG A 764 10.55 -10.04 -27.32
CA ARG A 764 9.45 -10.65 -28.13
C ARG A 764 8.71 -11.65 -27.21
N LEU A 765 7.37 -11.63 -27.18
CA LEU A 765 6.49 -12.25 -26.15
C LEU A 765 6.71 -11.63 -24.74
N GLU A 766 5.74 -11.48 -23.84
CA GLU A 766 4.28 -11.70 -23.86
C GLU A 766 3.53 -10.35 -23.79
N LEU A 767 2.54 -10.10 -24.66
CA LEU A 767 1.80 -8.83 -24.68
C LEU A 767 0.40 -8.93 -25.35
N ARG A 768 -0.39 -9.99 -25.07
CA ARG A 768 -1.65 -10.27 -25.81
C ARG A 768 -2.95 -10.36 -25.00
N PHE A 769 -2.92 -10.31 -23.66
CA PHE A 769 -4.06 -10.78 -22.85
C PHE A 769 -4.84 -9.73 -22.02
N SER A 770 -4.69 -8.42 -22.31
CA SER A 770 -5.46 -7.39 -21.59
C SER A 770 -5.76 -6.16 -22.45
N ILE A 771 -4.74 -5.48 -22.99
CA ILE A 771 -4.97 -4.35 -23.91
C ILE A 771 -5.61 -4.86 -25.21
N THR A 772 -5.14 -5.98 -25.76
CA THR A 772 -5.76 -6.59 -26.94
C THR A 772 -7.18 -7.06 -26.65
N THR A 773 -7.46 -7.64 -25.48
CA THR A 773 -8.82 -8.06 -25.12
C THR A 773 -9.77 -6.88 -24.93
N PHE A 774 -9.31 -5.76 -24.35
CA PHE A 774 -10.12 -4.55 -24.18
C PHE A 774 -10.28 -3.75 -25.48
N MET A 775 -9.21 -3.60 -26.27
CA MET A 775 -9.30 -2.96 -27.58
C MET A 775 -10.08 -3.82 -28.58
N ASN A 776 -10.02 -5.15 -28.49
CA ASN A 776 -10.92 -6.02 -29.23
C ASN A 776 -12.34 -5.91 -28.67
N LEU A 777 -12.60 -5.85 -27.36
CA LEU A 777 -13.98 -5.67 -26.87
C LEU A 777 -14.56 -4.31 -27.33
N CYS A 778 -13.76 -3.24 -27.33
CA CYS A 778 -14.14 -1.94 -27.88
C CYS A 778 -14.25 -1.96 -29.42
N TYR A 779 -13.41 -2.71 -30.14
CA TYR A 779 -13.47 -2.84 -31.60
C TYR A 779 -14.63 -3.72 -32.04
N GLU A 780 -14.89 -4.84 -31.38
CA GLU A 780 -16.07 -5.70 -31.59
C GLU A 780 -17.35 -4.95 -31.19
N LEU A 781 -17.36 -4.15 -30.11
CA LEU A 781 -18.51 -3.26 -29.82
C LEU A 781 -18.66 -2.14 -30.87
N LEU A 782 -17.56 -1.53 -31.33
CA LEU A 782 -17.59 -0.50 -32.37
C LEU A 782 -18.04 -1.08 -33.71
N VAL A 783 -17.55 -2.27 -34.08
CA VAL A 783 -17.94 -3.03 -35.27
C VAL A 783 -19.37 -3.52 -35.15
N PHE A 784 -19.81 -4.04 -33.99
CA PHE A 784 -21.20 -4.45 -33.78
C PHE A 784 -22.15 -3.24 -33.84
N LEU A 785 -21.74 -2.07 -33.36
CA LEU A 785 -22.50 -0.82 -33.47
C LEU A 785 -22.49 -0.27 -34.90
N ILE A 786 -21.36 -0.30 -35.62
CA ILE A 786 -21.26 0.09 -37.05
C ILE A 786 -22.10 -0.87 -37.90
N VAL A 787 -22.00 -2.18 -37.68
CA VAL A 787 -22.76 -3.21 -38.39
C VAL A 787 -24.25 -3.13 -38.05
N ALA A 788 -24.64 -2.74 -36.83
CA ALA A 788 -26.04 -2.42 -36.52
C ALA A 788 -26.52 -1.14 -37.22
N PHE A 789 -25.65 -0.14 -37.38
CA PHE A 789 -25.93 1.12 -38.08
C PHE A 789 -25.97 0.96 -39.60
N GLU A 790 -25.24 0.00 -40.17
CA GLU A 790 -25.36 -0.39 -41.59
C GLU A 790 -26.54 -1.32 -41.84
N ARG A 791 -26.69 -2.41 -41.07
CA ARG A 791 -27.74 -3.43 -41.29
C ARG A 791 -29.16 -2.95 -41.00
N THR A 792 -29.35 -1.78 -40.38
CA THR A 792 -30.67 -1.15 -40.27
C THR A 792 -31.15 -0.51 -41.59
N THR A 793 -30.34 -0.51 -42.66
CA THR A 793 -30.70 0.10 -43.95
C THR A 793 -31.16 -0.87 -45.05
N VAL A 794 -31.07 -2.19 -44.87
CA VAL A 794 -31.43 -3.18 -45.91
C VAL A 794 -32.17 -4.41 -45.35
N LEU A 795 -33.45 -4.51 -45.72
CA LEU A 795 -34.33 -5.70 -45.85
C LEU A 795 -34.28 -6.85 -44.82
N ALA A 796 -35.43 -7.02 -44.15
CA ALA A 796 -36.13 -8.26 -43.76
C ALA A 796 -35.35 -9.59 -43.57
N SER A 797 -35.44 -10.13 -42.33
CA SER A 797 -35.08 -11.51 -41.91
C SER A 797 -33.56 -11.82 -41.92
N PRO A 798 -33.01 -12.63 -40.97
CA PRO A 798 -33.38 -14.05 -40.85
C PRO A 798 -33.28 -14.64 -39.41
N PHE A 799 -34.41 -14.75 -38.70
CA PHE A 799 -34.48 -15.49 -37.42
C PHE A 799 -34.80 -16.98 -37.62
N SER A 800 -33.92 -17.71 -38.32
CA SER A 800 -34.13 -19.14 -38.63
C SER A 800 -32.87 -20.02 -38.64
N SER A 801 -31.66 -19.44 -38.74
CA SER A 801 -30.43 -20.22 -39.01
C SER A 801 -29.46 -20.41 -37.84
N LEU A 802 -29.67 -19.75 -36.68
CA LEU A 802 -28.77 -19.88 -35.52
C LEU A 802 -29.06 -21.10 -34.61
N ALA A 803 -30.19 -21.79 -34.80
CA ALA A 803 -30.58 -22.93 -33.97
C ALA A 803 -29.82 -24.26 -34.26
N ARG A 804 -28.78 -24.24 -35.11
CA ARG A 804 -28.07 -25.45 -35.58
C ARG A 804 -26.58 -25.55 -35.21
N LEU A 805 -26.08 -24.70 -34.33
CA LEU A 805 -24.69 -24.72 -33.85
C LEU A 805 -24.57 -24.78 -32.31
N TRP A 806 -25.11 -25.85 -31.73
CA TRP A 806 -24.73 -26.28 -30.37
C TRP A 806 -24.50 -27.81 -30.34
N PRO A 807 -23.29 -28.29 -30.03
CA PRO A 807 -23.00 -29.73 -29.99
C PRO A 807 -23.64 -30.42 -28.77
N ARG A 808 -23.94 -31.71 -28.91
CA ARG A 808 -24.63 -32.51 -27.89
C ARG A 808 -23.75 -32.77 -26.66
N LEU A 809 -24.38 -32.82 -25.48
CA LEU A 809 -23.78 -33.35 -24.25
C LEU A 809 -23.59 -34.89 -24.37
N PRO A 810 -22.44 -35.44 -23.94
CA PRO A 810 -22.33 -36.82 -23.48
C PRO A 810 -22.74 -36.93 -21.99
N ALA A 811 -23.26 -38.09 -21.62
CA ALA A 811 -23.62 -38.47 -20.24
C ALA A 811 -22.40 -39.12 -19.51
N PRO A 812 -22.49 -39.49 -18.21
CA PRO A 812 -21.37 -39.29 -17.29
C PRO A 812 -20.48 -40.52 -17.04
N LEU A 813 -19.16 -40.30 -16.94
CA LEU A 813 -18.20 -41.22 -16.34
C LEU A 813 -17.05 -40.44 -15.67
N GLY A 814 -16.51 -41.00 -14.58
CA GLY A 814 -15.26 -40.58 -13.97
C GLY A 814 -15.41 -39.66 -12.75
N ASN A 815 -15.24 -40.21 -11.55
CA ASN A 815 -14.98 -39.43 -10.35
C ASN A 815 -13.64 -38.69 -10.52
N VAL A 816 -13.67 -37.36 -10.55
CA VAL A 816 -12.47 -36.54 -10.39
C VAL A 816 -12.40 -36.10 -8.95
N GLU A 817 -11.47 -36.67 -8.19
CA GLU A 817 -11.13 -36.18 -6.85
C GLU A 817 -10.64 -34.73 -6.96
N VAL A 818 -11.44 -33.80 -6.46
CA VAL A 818 -10.97 -32.45 -6.18
C VAL A 818 -10.12 -32.53 -4.92
N THR A 819 -8.80 -32.64 -5.08
CA THR A 819 -7.86 -32.59 -3.96
C THR A 819 -7.96 -31.23 -3.27
N ASN A 820 -8.71 -31.17 -2.17
CA ASN A 820 -8.95 -29.93 -1.42
C ASN A 820 -7.65 -29.36 -0.85
N ALA A 821 -7.13 -28.31 -1.48
CA ALA A 821 -6.03 -27.49 -0.99
C ALA A 821 -6.56 -26.23 -0.30
N THR A 822 -7.43 -26.42 0.69
CA THR A 822 -7.97 -25.38 1.57
C THR A 822 -7.59 -25.71 3.01
N ASN A 823 -6.85 -24.82 3.67
CA ASN A 823 -6.45 -24.93 5.08
C ASN A 823 -7.64 -24.63 6.02
N ALA A 824 -8.78 -25.28 5.78
CA ALA A 824 -9.93 -25.26 6.67
C ALA A 824 -9.74 -26.35 7.72
N THR A 825 -9.89 -25.99 8.99
CA THR A 825 -9.97 -26.95 10.10
C THR A 825 -11.45 -27.12 10.44
N THR A 826 -11.93 -28.33 10.67
CA THR A 826 -13.35 -28.58 10.95
C THR A 826 -13.57 -28.72 12.47
N THR A 827 -14.64 -28.13 13.02
CA THR A 827 -15.02 -28.33 14.44
C THR A 827 -15.64 -29.71 14.66
N THR A 828 -15.78 -30.11 15.94
CA THR A 828 -16.59 -31.26 16.38
C THR A 828 -18.02 -31.24 15.81
N ASN A 829 -18.60 -30.05 15.66
CA ASN A 829 -19.93 -29.82 15.08
C ASN A 829 -19.94 -29.82 13.52
N GLY A 830 -18.86 -30.27 12.87
CA GLY A 830 -18.79 -30.39 11.41
C GLY A 830 -18.70 -29.07 10.64
N SER A 831 -18.44 -27.93 11.32
CA SER A 831 -18.31 -26.63 10.66
C SER A 831 -16.85 -26.25 10.44
N ASP A 832 -16.48 -25.91 9.22
CA ASP A 832 -15.15 -25.41 8.90
C ASP A 832 -14.85 -24.06 9.57
N PHE A 833 -13.60 -23.85 9.98
CA PHE A 833 -13.08 -22.63 10.57
C PHE A 833 -11.61 -22.41 10.18
N ILE A 834 -11.09 -21.21 10.47
CA ILE A 834 -9.69 -20.84 10.27
C ILE A 834 -9.22 -19.92 11.41
N TRP A 835 -7.94 -20.00 11.77
CA TRP A 835 -7.30 -19.09 12.72
C TRP A 835 -6.84 -17.83 12.00
N LEU A 836 -7.35 -16.66 12.39
CA LEU A 836 -6.98 -15.37 11.81
C LEU A 836 -6.21 -14.53 12.83
N PRO A 837 -5.09 -13.88 12.47
CA PRO A 837 -4.42 -12.93 13.34
C PRO A 837 -5.41 -11.87 13.86
N GLN A 838 -5.39 -11.64 15.18
CA GLN A 838 -6.10 -10.56 15.85
C GLN A 838 -5.12 -9.46 16.23
N ASP A 839 -4.09 -9.80 17.02
CA ASP A 839 -3.13 -8.85 17.60
C ASP A 839 -1.68 -9.38 17.42
N GLU A 840 -0.71 -8.49 17.18
CA GLU A 840 0.73 -8.80 17.02
C GLU A 840 1.56 -7.79 17.83
N TYR A 841 2.07 -8.21 18.99
CA TYR A 841 2.95 -7.42 19.85
C TYR A 841 4.41 -7.73 19.47
N SER A 842 5.13 -6.74 18.93
CA SER A 842 6.53 -6.89 18.51
C SER A 842 7.21 -5.53 18.33
N GLY A 843 8.55 -5.53 18.28
CA GLY A 843 9.34 -4.32 17.99
C GLY A 843 9.24 -3.25 19.08
N SER A 844 9.58 -2.01 18.72
CA SER A 844 9.55 -0.86 19.65
C SER A 844 8.15 -0.52 20.19
N THR A 845 7.09 -0.97 19.53
CA THR A 845 5.68 -0.74 19.93
C THR A 845 5.09 -1.86 20.79
N PHE A 846 5.90 -2.81 21.26
CA PHE A 846 5.41 -3.93 22.09
C PHE A 846 4.72 -3.42 23.37
N PHE A 847 5.38 -2.54 24.11
CA PHE A 847 4.89 -2.03 25.40
C PHE A 847 3.70 -1.06 25.27
N ASP A 848 3.46 -0.47 24.09
CA ASP A 848 2.28 0.39 23.84
C ASP A 848 0.97 -0.36 24.12
N GLY A 849 0.98 -1.68 23.91
CA GLY A 849 -0.17 -2.58 24.10
C GLY A 849 -0.45 -3.00 25.56
N PHE A 850 0.37 -2.60 26.54
CA PHE A 850 0.28 -3.04 27.92
C PHE A 850 0.15 -1.87 28.91
N TRP A 851 -0.46 -2.11 30.07
CA TRP A 851 -0.29 -1.31 31.28
C TRP A 851 0.89 -1.84 32.09
N PHE A 852 1.50 -0.97 32.91
CA PHE A 852 2.50 -1.36 33.92
C PHE A 852 1.80 -1.37 35.27
N PHE A 853 1.83 -2.51 35.95
CA PHE A 853 1.34 -2.68 37.32
C PHE A 853 2.38 -2.10 38.29
N THR A 854 1.92 -1.46 39.37
CA THR A 854 2.80 -0.80 40.36
C THR A 854 2.26 -0.88 41.80
N GLU A 855 1.43 -1.88 42.07
CA GLU A 855 0.95 -2.16 43.43
C GLU A 855 1.82 -3.25 44.06
N LEU A 856 1.58 -3.58 45.34
CA LEU A 856 2.29 -4.67 46.01
C LEU A 856 2.00 -6.01 45.31
N ASP A 857 2.99 -6.89 45.26
CA ASP A 857 2.87 -8.18 44.60
C ASP A 857 1.82 -9.07 45.30
N PRO A 858 0.76 -9.52 44.60
CA PRO A 858 -0.28 -10.38 45.22
C PRO A 858 0.28 -11.69 45.79
N THR A 859 1.35 -12.21 45.18
CA THR A 859 2.11 -13.40 45.60
C THR A 859 3.17 -13.14 46.67
N LYS A 860 3.12 -11.95 47.32
CA LYS A 860 3.98 -11.52 48.43
C LYS A 860 5.49 -11.57 48.13
N GLY A 861 5.87 -11.44 46.86
CA GLY A 861 7.26 -11.39 46.44
C GLY A 861 8.03 -10.19 46.99
N LEU A 862 9.34 -10.34 47.13
CA LEU A 862 10.27 -9.29 47.56
C LEU A 862 10.65 -8.40 46.38
N VAL A 863 9.63 -7.91 45.68
CA VAL A 863 9.71 -7.17 44.42
C VAL A 863 9.12 -5.77 44.58
N ASP A 864 9.66 -4.82 43.83
CA ASP A 864 9.09 -3.47 43.66
C ASP A 864 8.70 -3.29 42.20
N TYR A 865 7.40 -3.25 41.91
CA TYR A 865 6.92 -3.14 40.53
C TYR A 865 6.90 -1.68 40.06
N VAL A 866 7.82 -1.34 39.16
CA VAL A 866 8.06 0.05 38.78
C VAL A 866 7.19 0.50 37.60
N ASN A 867 6.83 1.79 37.62
CA ASN A 867 6.08 2.40 36.52
C ASN A 867 6.90 2.45 35.21
N SER A 868 6.21 2.52 34.08
CA SER A 868 6.79 2.53 32.73
C SER A 868 7.92 3.56 32.55
N SER A 869 7.79 4.77 33.11
CA SER A 869 8.80 5.83 32.96
C SER A 869 10.10 5.48 33.68
N TYR A 870 10.02 4.90 34.89
CA TYR A 870 11.19 4.41 35.62
C TYR A 870 11.80 3.17 34.95
N ALA A 871 10.94 2.25 34.47
CA ALA A 871 11.38 1.02 33.82
C ALA A 871 12.19 1.27 32.52
N PHE A 872 11.77 2.24 31.69
CA PHE A 872 12.54 2.66 30.52
C PHE A 872 13.80 3.43 30.90
N ALA A 873 13.75 4.32 31.91
CA ALA A 873 14.89 5.13 32.32
C ALA A 873 16.06 4.30 32.88
N ASN A 874 15.75 3.23 33.62
CA ASN A 874 16.75 2.34 34.24
C ASN A 874 17.02 1.06 33.41
N GLY A 875 16.51 0.98 32.18
CA GLY A 875 16.81 -0.13 31.26
C GLY A 875 16.22 -1.49 31.66
N LEU A 876 15.18 -1.51 32.51
CA LEU A 876 14.44 -2.72 32.88
C LEU A 876 13.53 -3.20 31.73
N VAL A 877 13.05 -2.26 30.90
CA VAL A 877 12.37 -2.55 29.63
C VAL A 877 12.98 -1.77 28.47
N TYR A 878 13.24 -2.44 27.35
CA TYR A 878 13.71 -1.80 26.12
C TYR A 878 13.50 -2.70 24.90
N HIS A 879 13.69 -2.11 23.71
CA HIS A 879 13.75 -2.84 22.44
C HIS A 879 15.18 -2.77 21.89
N ASP A 880 15.82 -3.94 21.72
CA ASP A 880 17.13 -4.08 21.09
C ASP A 880 16.99 -3.91 19.56
N GLU A 881 17.47 -2.79 19.03
CA GLU A 881 17.43 -2.51 17.58
C GLU A 881 18.43 -3.35 16.75
N GLU A 882 19.49 -3.93 17.34
CA GLU A 882 20.46 -4.74 16.61
C GLU A 882 19.96 -6.19 16.42
N ASN A 883 19.35 -6.76 17.45
CA ASN A 883 18.77 -8.12 17.39
C ASN A 883 17.29 -8.14 16.98
N GLY A 884 16.55 -7.03 17.18
CA GLY A 884 15.11 -6.93 16.91
C GLY A 884 14.24 -7.60 17.97
N THR A 885 14.72 -7.65 19.22
CA THR A 885 14.10 -8.35 20.35
C THR A 885 13.63 -7.36 21.41
N VAL A 886 12.50 -7.67 22.04
CA VAL A 886 12.01 -6.96 23.21
C VAL A 886 12.62 -7.58 24.46
N ILE A 887 13.22 -6.75 25.31
CA ILE A 887 13.82 -7.16 26.58
C ILE A 887 12.97 -6.60 27.73
N MET A 888 12.68 -7.46 28.70
CA MET A 888 12.02 -7.11 29.95
C MET A 888 12.72 -7.89 31.07
N LYS A 889 13.28 -7.20 32.06
CA LYS A 889 14.09 -7.79 33.12
C LYS A 889 13.83 -7.18 34.50
N GLY A 890 14.17 -7.91 35.54
CA GLY A 890 14.40 -7.33 36.86
C GLY A 890 15.72 -6.57 36.90
N ASP A 891 15.94 -5.81 37.98
CA ASP A 891 17.23 -5.14 38.21
C ASP A 891 18.36 -6.16 38.46
N ASP A 892 19.37 -6.12 37.59
CA ASP A 892 20.60 -6.92 37.60
C ASP A 892 21.84 -6.02 37.85
N THR A 893 21.66 -4.82 38.42
CA THR A 893 22.71 -3.83 38.66
C THR A 893 22.84 -3.34 40.10
N THR A 894 21.74 -3.13 40.84
CA THR A 894 21.81 -2.54 42.20
C THR A 894 22.10 -3.59 43.27
N TRP A 895 23.03 -3.28 44.17
CA TRP A 895 23.19 -3.99 45.43
C TRP A 895 22.17 -3.47 46.45
N LEU A 896 21.45 -4.38 47.11
CA LEU A 896 20.37 -4.02 48.04
C LEU A 896 20.77 -4.25 49.50
N SER A 897 20.30 -3.36 50.37
CA SER A 897 20.40 -3.50 51.83
C SER A 897 19.38 -4.50 52.37
N ASP A 898 19.63 -5.00 53.58
CA ASP A 898 18.70 -5.84 54.33
C ASP A 898 17.28 -5.24 54.40
N GLY A 899 16.28 -6.02 53.98
CA GLY A 899 14.88 -5.62 53.97
C GLY A 899 14.42 -4.81 52.75
N GLN A 900 15.27 -4.55 51.75
CA GLN A 900 14.87 -3.89 50.50
C GLN A 900 14.40 -4.89 49.44
N ASN A 901 13.28 -4.57 48.78
CA ASN A 901 12.77 -5.30 47.62
C ASN A 901 13.58 -4.95 46.35
N ARG A 902 13.62 -5.89 45.37
CA ARG A 902 14.31 -5.68 44.10
C ARG A 902 13.35 -5.14 43.03
N SER A 903 13.70 -4.05 42.37
CA SER A 903 12.85 -3.47 41.33
C SER A 903 12.71 -4.38 40.11
N SER A 904 11.48 -4.49 39.61
CA SER A 904 11.07 -5.32 38.47
C SER A 904 9.84 -4.72 37.79
N VAL A 905 9.27 -5.43 36.83
CA VAL A 905 8.11 -4.99 36.06
C VAL A 905 7.09 -6.12 35.89
N ARG A 906 5.82 -5.79 36.10
CA ARG A 906 4.66 -6.59 35.73
C ARG A 906 3.83 -5.79 34.73
N ILE A 907 3.50 -6.40 33.60
CA ILE A 907 2.76 -5.75 32.51
C ILE A 907 1.54 -6.58 32.12
N SER A 908 0.39 -5.92 31.95
CA SER A 908 -0.90 -6.57 31.62
C SER A 908 -1.53 -5.94 30.37
N SER A 909 -2.04 -6.74 29.44
CA SER A 909 -2.47 -6.24 28.13
C SER A 909 -3.72 -5.36 28.21
N LYS A 910 -3.74 -4.29 27.41
CA LYS A 910 -4.90 -3.38 27.26
C LYS A 910 -6.11 -4.02 26.56
N THR A 911 -5.88 -5.14 25.86
CA THR A 911 -6.92 -5.98 25.27
C THR A 911 -7.28 -7.11 26.24
N LEU A 912 -8.58 -7.40 26.37
CA LEU A 912 -9.11 -8.55 27.10
C LEU A 912 -9.63 -9.60 26.10
N TYR A 913 -9.47 -10.88 26.42
CA TYR A 913 -9.73 -12.00 25.51
C TYR A 913 -10.68 -13.03 26.15
N ASN A 914 -11.50 -13.70 25.34
CA ASN A 914 -12.47 -14.72 25.79
C ASN A 914 -12.35 -16.07 25.06
N THR A 915 -11.50 -16.14 24.03
CA THR A 915 -11.06 -17.33 23.29
C THR A 915 -9.89 -16.91 22.40
N GLY A 916 -9.05 -17.84 21.96
CA GLY A 916 -7.99 -17.54 20.99
C GLY A 916 -6.93 -18.64 20.87
N LEU A 917 -5.93 -18.35 20.03
CA LEU A 917 -4.70 -19.11 19.88
C LEU A 917 -3.54 -18.12 20.04
N PHE A 918 -2.87 -18.21 21.19
CA PHE A 918 -1.88 -17.25 21.67
C PHE A 918 -0.50 -17.88 21.47
N ILE A 919 0.33 -17.27 20.62
CA ILE A 919 1.63 -17.80 20.19
C ILE A 919 2.72 -16.82 20.61
N LEU A 920 3.51 -17.20 21.61
CA LEU A 920 4.69 -16.46 22.07
C LEU A 920 5.96 -17.07 21.48
N ASP A 921 6.77 -16.27 20.79
CA ASP A 921 8.09 -16.63 20.30
C ASP A 921 9.15 -15.89 21.14
N LEU A 922 9.94 -16.64 21.91
CA LEU A 922 10.93 -16.11 22.85
C LEU A 922 12.28 -16.86 22.77
N ASN A 923 13.38 -16.12 22.87
CA ASN A 923 14.74 -16.67 22.93
C ASN A 923 15.12 -17.12 24.34
N ARG A 924 14.53 -16.46 25.36
CA ARG A 924 14.79 -16.67 26.78
C ARG A 924 13.52 -16.38 27.59
N ALA A 925 13.18 -17.31 28.49
CA ALA A 925 12.38 -17.02 29.68
C ALA A 925 13.35 -16.74 30.85
N PRO A 926 13.00 -15.86 31.81
CA PRO A 926 13.82 -15.59 32.97
C PRO A 926 14.04 -16.86 33.79
N TRP A 927 15.17 -16.98 34.47
CA TRP A 927 15.45 -18.02 35.46
C TRP A 927 16.60 -17.58 36.39
N GLY A 928 16.73 -18.24 37.53
CA GLY A 928 17.77 -17.96 38.52
C GLY A 928 17.29 -18.20 39.95
N CYS A 929 18.20 -18.49 40.88
CA CYS A 929 17.86 -18.76 42.28
C CYS A 929 17.05 -17.63 42.94
N GLY A 930 15.78 -17.91 43.26
CA GLY A 930 14.86 -16.96 43.87
C GLY A 930 14.03 -16.14 42.89
N VAL A 931 14.19 -16.35 41.57
CA VAL A 931 13.34 -15.79 40.52
C VAL A 931 12.08 -16.64 40.36
N TRP A 932 10.94 -15.96 40.17
CA TRP A 932 9.65 -16.55 39.78
C TRP A 932 9.05 -15.68 38.66
N PRO A 933 9.10 -16.13 37.40
CA PRO A 933 8.62 -15.37 36.25
C PRO A 933 7.45 -16.07 35.57
N ALA A 934 6.34 -15.37 35.39
CA ALA A 934 5.17 -15.91 34.70
C ALA A 934 4.93 -15.23 33.34
N PHE A 935 4.56 -16.03 32.34
CA PHE A 935 3.80 -15.59 31.16
C PHE A 935 2.46 -16.33 31.16
N TRP A 936 1.40 -15.56 31.38
CA TRP A 936 0.12 -16.08 31.84
C TRP A 936 -1.02 -15.18 31.37
N THR A 937 -2.26 -15.56 31.71
CA THR A 937 -3.43 -14.75 31.42
C THR A 937 -4.42 -14.78 32.58
N LEU A 938 -4.97 -13.61 32.94
CA LEU A 938 -5.80 -13.38 34.13
C LEU A 938 -7.10 -12.68 33.76
N GLY A 939 -8.23 -13.29 34.12
CA GLY A 939 -9.58 -12.73 33.98
C GLY A 939 -9.82 -11.45 34.80
N ASP A 940 -10.88 -10.70 34.47
CA ASP A 940 -11.23 -9.47 35.19
C ASP A 940 -12.09 -9.72 36.44
N GLY A 941 -12.19 -8.74 37.34
CA GLY A 941 -13.02 -8.84 38.54
C GLY A 941 -12.33 -9.49 39.74
N LEU A 942 -13.04 -10.37 40.45
CA LEU A 942 -12.53 -11.02 41.66
C LEU A 942 -11.86 -12.35 41.33
N TRP A 943 -10.55 -12.43 41.57
CA TRP A 943 -9.80 -13.69 41.50
C TRP A 943 -10.31 -14.70 42.54
N PRO A 944 -10.37 -16.02 42.23
CA PRO A 944 -10.03 -16.69 40.97
C PRO A 944 -11.25 -16.91 40.04
N TYR A 945 -12.39 -16.26 40.28
CA TYR A 945 -13.69 -16.66 39.72
C TYR A 945 -13.82 -16.50 38.19
N ASN A 946 -13.08 -15.57 37.58
CA ASN A 946 -13.01 -15.39 36.12
C ASN A 946 -11.78 -16.06 35.48
N GLY A 947 -11.03 -16.87 36.23
CA GLY A 947 -9.98 -17.75 35.71
C GLY A 947 -8.58 -17.16 35.58
N GLU A 948 -7.60 -18.06 35.69
CA GLU A 948 -6.16 -17.84 35.52
C GLU A 948 -5.57 -18.99 34.68
N ILE A 949 -4.69 -18.67 33.72
CA ILE A 949 -4.06 -19.67 32.85
C ILE A 949 -2.57 -19.35 32.70
N ASP A 950 -1.73 -20.22 33.25
CA ASP A 950 -0.27 -20.06 33.28
C ASP A 950 0.34 -20.86 32.14
N ILE A 951 0.96 -20.17 31.18
CA ILE A 951 1.42 -20.76 29.92
C ILE A 951 2.92 -21.07 29.97
N ILE A 952 3.69 -20.18 30.61
CA ILE A 952 5.07 -20.43 31.01
C ILE A 952 5.21 -20.00 32.47
N GLU A 953 5.53 -20.94 33.34
CA GLU A 953 5.71 -20.69 34.77
C GLU A 953 6.77 -21.62 35.38
N GLY A 954 7.42 -21.13 36.44
CA GLY A 954 8.37 -21.90 37.22
C GLY A 954 9.15 -21.04 38.21
N VAL A 955 10.00 -21.69 39.00
CA VAL A 955 10.77 -21.04 40.08
C VAL A 955 12.23 -21.49 40.05
N HIS A 956 13.13 -20.66 40.58
CA HIS A 956 14.57 -20.94 40.66
C HIS A 956 15.20 -21.31 39.30
N ASP A 957 16.00 -22.38 39.28
CA ASP A 957 16.63 -22.99 38.10
C ASP A 957 15.82 -24.20 37.58
N ASN A 958 14.48 -24.20 37.74
CA ASN A 958 13.62 -25.28 37.25
C ASN A 958 13.92 -25.58 35.77
N GLN A 959 13.99 -26.86 35.43
CA GLN A 959 14.37 -27.32 34.08
C GLN A 959 13.16 -27.67 33.21
N HIS A 960 11.98 -27.65 33.82
CA HIS A 960 10.70 -28.04 33.24
C HIS A 960 9.72 -26.88 33.42
N ASN A 961 8.83 -26.70 32.44
CA ASN A 961 7.78 -25.68 32.49
C ASN A 961 6.60 -26.24 33.28
N GLN A 962 5.92 -25.41 34.06
CA GLN A 962 4.59 -25.73 34.56
C GLN A 962 3.54 -24.99 33.73
N VAL A 963 2.43 -25.67 33.45
CA VAL A 963 1.18 -25.08 32.96
C VAL A 963 0.16 -25.29 34.06
N THR A 964 -0.41 -24.21 34.57
CA THR A 964 -1.35 -24.23 35.71
C THR A 964 -2.67 -23.57 35.31
N TRP A 965 -3.75 -23.98 35.96
CA TRP A 965 -5.05 -23.31 35.89
C TRP A 965 -5.58 -23.07 37.31
N HIS A 966 -6.04 -21.84 37.56
CA HIS A 966 -6.72 -21.48 38.80
C HIS A 966 -8.11 -20.92 38.46
N THR A 967 -9.14 -21.38 39.16
CA THR A 967 -10.55 -21.02 38.92
C THR A 967 -11.29 -20.88 40.25
N GLY A 968 -12.57 -20.51 40.21
CA GLY A 968 -13.49 -20.82 41.33
C GLY A 968 -13.76 -22.33 41.48
N PRO A 969 -14.45 -22.74 42.57
CA PRO A 969 -14.78 -24.14 42.83
C PRO A 969 -15.65 -24.78 41.74
N GLY A 970 -15.38 -26.06 41.44
CA GLY A 970 -16.17 -26.88 40.51
C GLY A 970 -15.52 -27.18 39.16
N CYS A 971 -14.27 -26.75 38.94
CA CYS A 971 -13.45 -27.08 37.78
C CYS A 971 -12.40 -28.14 38.19
N THR A 972 -12.28 -29.25 37.45
CA THR A 972 -11.26 -30.28 37.71
C THR A 972 -10.59 -30.77 36.43
N LEU A 973 -9.36 -31.28 36.55
CA LEU A 973 -8.54 -31.76 35.45
C LEU A 973 -8.81 -33.25 35.13
N SER A 974 -9.38 -33.51 33.95
CA SER A 974 -9.70 -34.87 33.47
C SER A 974 -8.42 -35.68 33.15
N LEU A 975 -8.14 -36.71 33.95
CA LEU A 975 -6.96 -37.60 33.81
C LEU A 975 -7.01 -38.50 32.57
N GLU A 976 -8.16 -38.63 31.90
CA GLU A 976 -8.30 -39.37 30.64
C GLU A 976 -7.93 -38.52 29.41
N SER A 977 -7.67 -37.22 29.59
CA SER A 977 -7.38 -36.31 28.49
C SER A 977 -5.96 -36.50 27.92
N ASN A 978 -5.83 -36.34 26.60
CA ASN A 978 -4.63 -36.70 25.85
C ASN A 978 -3.61 -35.54 25.84
N PHE A 979 -2.68 -35.55 26.82
CA PHE A 979 -1.53 -34.64 26.92
C PHE A 979 -0.22 -35.42 27.16
N THR A 980 0.94 -34.75 27.11
CA THR A 980 2.27 -35.41 27.20
C THR A 980 3.09 -35.03 28.45
N GLY A 981 2.69 -34.04 29.22
CA GLY A 981 3.27 -33.72 30.53
C GLY A 981 2.77 -34.65 31.65
N THR A 982 3.20 -34.38 32.88
CA THR A 982 2.83 -35.12 34.08
C THR A 982 2.07 -34.20 35.05
N VAL A 983 0.94 -34.66 35.59
CA VAL A 983 0.14 -33.90 36.55
C VAL A 983 0.96 -33.62 37.83
N VAL A 984 0.95 -32.36 38.27
CA VAL A 984 1.59 -31.92 39.51
C VAL A 984 0.96 -32.69 40.68
N SER A 985 1.78 -33.31 41.51
CA SER A 985 1.32 -34.15 42.62
C SER A 985 1.64 -33.50 43.96
N SER A 986 0.66 -33.52 44.87
CA SER A 986 0.81 -33.12 46.27
C SER A 986 1.07 -34.35 47.15
N ASN A 987 1.25 -34.15 48.46
CA ASN A 987 1.37 -35.24 49.43
C ASN A 987 0.12 -36.12 49.55
N SER A 988 -1.03 -35.72 48.98
CA SER A 988 -2.29 -36.50 48.98
C SER A 988 -2.63 -37.16 47.64
N GLY A 989 -1.87 -36.91 46.56
CA GLY A 989 -2.09 -37.53 45.25
C GLY A 989 -1.82 -36.57 44.07
N PRO A 990 -2.21 -36.94 42.83
CA PRO A 990 -2.20 -36.00 41.70
C PRO A 990 -3.19 -34.86 41.99
N ASN A 991 -2.74 -33.61 41.86
CA ASN A 991 -3.57 -32.45 42.15
C ASN A 991 -4.39 -32.05 40.93
N THR A 992 -5.65 -32.51 40.91
CA THR A 992 -6.60 -32.32 39.80
C THR A 992 -7.68 -31.27 40.08
N ASP A 993 -7.67 -30.62 41.25
CA ASP A 993 -8.64 -29.59 41.63
C ASP A 993 -8.11 -28.21 41.26
N CYS A 994 -8.88 -27.44 40.48
CA CYS A 994 -8.44 -26.17 39.93
C CYS A 994 -8.85 -24.97 40.81
N ASP A 995 -9.57 -25.16 41.93
CA ASP A 995 -9.97 -24.05 42.81
C ASP A 995 -8.77 -23.34 43.45
N GLY A 996 -8.55 -22.07 43.07
CA GLY A 996 -7.47 -21.23 43.64
C GLY A 996 -7.66 -20.93 45.14
N ASN A 997 -8.88 -21.05 45.65
CA ASN A 997 -9.17 -20.91 47.08
C ASN A 997 -8.82 -22.18 47.89
N ALA A 998 -8.65 -23.33 47.21
CA ALA A 998 -8.34 -24.61 47.81
C ALA A 998 -6.82 -24.90 47.78
N ASN A 999 -6.42 -25.99 48.46
CA ASN A 999 -5.10 -26.62 48.34
C ASN A 999 -3.86 -25.70 48.50
N GLY A 1000 -4.01 -24.53 49.13
CA GLY A 1000 -2.95 -23.54 49.28
C GLY A 1000 -2.65 -22.71 48.03
N ASN A 1001 -3.65 -22.51 47.14
CA ASN A 1001 -3.50 -21.95 45.80
C ASN A 1001 -2.52 -22.72 44.91
N ALA A 1002 -2.59 -24.05 44.95
CA ALA A 1002 -1.78 -24.90 44.07
C ALA A 1002 -2.32 -25.02 42.63
N GLY A 1003 -3.58 -24.61 42.39
CA GLY A 1003 -4.30 -24.80 41.12
C GLY A 1003 -4.37 -26.26 40.68
N CYS A 1004 -4.74 -26.50 39.42
CA CYS A 1004 -4.52 -27.80 38.77
C CYS A 1004 -3.41 -27.66 37.73
N GLY A 1005 -2.34 -28.45 37.86
CA GLY A 1005 -1.08 -28.21 37.15
C GLY A 1005 -0.56 -29.41 36.38
N ILE A 1006 0.11 -29.15 35.25
CA ILE A 1006 0.83 -30.14 34.44
C ILE A 1006 2.27 -29.65 34.21
N THR A 1007 3.25 -30.45 34.63
CA THR A 1007 4.67 -30.22 34.37
C THR A 1007 5.08 -30.81 33.02
N GLU A 1008 5.81 -30.06 32.19
CA GLU A 1008 6.30 -30.51 30.89
C GLU A 1008 7.43 -31.53 31.01
N TRP A 1009 7.35 -32.67 30.31
CA TRP A 1009 8.37 -33.72 30.34
C TRP A 1009 9.75 -33.29 29.79
N SER A 1010 9.77 -32.26 28.93
CA SER A 1010 10.96 -31.78 28.23
C SER A 1010 11.82 -30.88 29.12
N LYS A 1011 13.13 -31.17 29.19
CA LYS A 1011 14.10 -30.25 29.80
C LYS A 1011 14.41 -29.02 28.94
N ALA A 1012 13.87 -28.94 27.73
CA ALA A 1012 14.10 -27.83 26.80
C ALA A 1012 12.86 -26.92 26.69
N SER A 1013 12.14 -26.74 27.80
CA SER A 1013 10.96 -25.88 27.92
C SER A 1013 11.19 -24.66 28.80
N TYR A 1014 11.95 -24.79 29.89
CA TYR A 1014 12.20 -23.71 30.85
C TYR A 1014 13.67 -23.72 31.33
N GLY A 1015 14.09 -22.64 32.00
CA GLY A 1015 15.37 -22.54 32.67
C GLY A 1015 16.62 -22.57 31.77
N PRO A 1016 17.78 -23.00 32.31
CA PRO A 1016 19.08 -22.91 31.63
C PRO A 1016 19.16 -23.63 30.28
N PHE A 1017 18.47 -24.78 30.16
CA PHE A 1017 18.48 -25.60 28.96
C PHE A 1017 17.61 -25.02 27.83
N PHE A 1018 16.56 -24.27 28.17
CA PHE A 1018 15.76 -23.51 27.21
C PHE A 1018 16.57 -22.35 26.62
N ASP A 1019 17.20 -21.52 27.46
CA ASP A 1019 18.07 -20.41 27.03
C ASP A 1019 19.25 -20.92 26.17
N GLN A 1020 19.94 -21.98 26.61
CA GLN A 1020 21.03 -22.61 25.86
C GLN A 1020 20.58 -23.18 24.49
N SER A 1021 19.30 -23.53 24.34
CA SER A 1021 18.71 -24.00 23.09
C SER A 1021 18.32 -22.86 22.12
N GLY A 1022 18.42 -21.60 22.54
CA GLY A 1022 17.87 -20.45 21.82
C GLY A 1022 16.34 -20.33 21.96
N GLY A 1023 15.80 -20.79 23.08
CA GLY A 1023 14.39 -20.75 23.44
C GLY A 1023 13.49 -21.57 22.52
N GLY A 1024 12.33 -21.01 22.19
CA GLY A 1024 11.28 -21.74 21.46
C GLY A 1024 10.03 -20.91 21.21
N VAL A 1025 8.93 -21.63 20.96
CA VAL A 1025 7.59 -21.07 20.81
C VAL A 1025 6.64 -21.81 21.75
N PHE A 1026 5.85 -21.05 22.52
CA PHE A 1026 4.71 -21.57 23.27
C PHE A 1026 3.42 -21.16 22.56
N ALA A 1027 2.48 -22.10 22.47
CA ALA A 1027 1.19 -21.87 21.84
C ALA A 1027 0.05 -22.39 22.73
N MET A 1028 -0.76 -21.48 23.28
CA MET A 1028 -1.99 -21.82 24.02
C MET A 1028 -3.20 -21.65 23.11
N LYS A 1029 -3.98 -22.71 22.89
CA LYS A 1029 -5.33 -22.67 22.29
C LYS A 1029 -6.36 -22.68 23.41
N TRP A 1030 -7.29 -21.73 23.38
CA TRP A 1030 -8.48 -21.68 24.23
C TRP A 1030 -9.71 -21.50 23.33
N ASP A 1031 -10.57 -22.51 23.27
CA ASP A 1031 -11.84 -22.48 22.54
C ASP A 1031 -12.86 -23.46 23.17
N GLU A 1032 -14.01 -23.67 22.52
CA GLU A 1032 -15.09 -24.53 23.01
C GLU A 1032 -14.74 -26.03 23.11
N THR A 1033 -13.49 -26.41 22.81
CA THR A 1033 -12.97 -27.79 22.92
C THR A 1033 -11.90 -27.93 24.01
N GLY A 1034 -11.81 -26.97 24.95
CA GLY A 1034 -10.83 -26.97 26.04
C GLY A 1034 -9.66 -26.01 25.83
N ILE A 1035 -8.85 -25.87 26.88
CA ILE A 1035 -7.59 -25.12 26.86
C ILE A 1035 -6.45 -26.12 26.65
N ALA A 1036 -5.52 -25.84 25.73
CA ALA A 1036 -4.40 -26.73 25.43
C ALA A 1036 -3.12 -25.93 25.11
N VAL A 1037 -1.99 -26.36 25.66
CA VAL A 1037 -0.68 -25.72 25.52
C VAL A 1037 0.30 -26.65 24.80
N TRP A 1038 0.98 -26.13 23.78
CA TRP A 1038 2.12 -26.75 23.12
C TRP A 1038 3.39 -25.94 23.36
N SER A 1039 4.50 -26.64 23.59
CA SER A 1039 5.86 -26.11 23.66
C SER A 1039 6.67 -26.65 22.49
N PHE A 1040 7.36 -25.75 21.77
CA PHE A 1040 8.20 -26.10 20.63
C PHE A 1040 9.60 -25.48 20.77
N TYR A 1041 10.57 -26.28 21.20
CA TYR A 1041 11.98 -25.89 21.21
C TYR A 1041 12.44 -25.40 19.82
N ARG A 1042 13.36 -24.43 19.77
CA ARG A 1042 13.70 -23.58 18.60
C ARG A 1042 13.88 -24.27 17.25
N SER A 1043 14.25 -25.56 17.22
CA SER A 1043 14.48 -26.32 15.98
C SER A 1043 13.32 -27.21 15.52
N ALA A 1044 12.26 -27.36 16.32
CA ALA A 1044 11.06 -28.14 16.02
C ALA A 1044 9.79 -27.30 15.77
N ILE A 1045 9.88 -25.97 15.83
CA ILE A 1045 8.74 -25.06 15.61
C ILE A 1045 8.00 -25.41 14.30
N PRO A 1046 6.69 -25.69 14.35
CA PRO A 1046 5.88 -26.03 13.18
C PRO A 1046 6.01 -25.06 11.99
N PRO A 1047 6.12 -25.56 10.73
CA PRO A 1047 6.34 -24.70 9.56
C PRO A 1047 5.22 -23.71 9.24
N ASP A 1048 4.02 -23.97 9.73
CA ASP A 1048 2.79 -23.17 9.59
C ASP A 1048 2.75 -21.99 10.57
N ILE A 1049 3.18 -22.18 11.84
CA ILE A 1049 3.53 -21.08 12.75
C ILE A 1049 4.59 -20.19 12.10
N LEU A 1050 5.65 -20.80 11.54
CA LEU A 1050 6.69 -20.07 10.82
C LEU A 1050 6.22 -19.45 9.49
N ALA A 1051 5.02 -19.77 9.01
CA ALA A 1051 4.36 -19.12 7.87
C ALA A 1051 3.40 -17.99 8.29
N GLY A 1052 2.87 -18.04 9.52
CA GLY A 1052 1.84 -17.14 10.04
C GLY A 1052 0.40 -17.61 9.77
N ASP A 1053 0.21 -18.90 9.49
CA ASP A 1053 -1.08 -19.54 9.14
C ASP A 1053 -1.25 -20.82 10.01
N PRO A 1054 -1.41 -20.68 11.34
CA PRO A 1054 -1.27 -21.79 12.27
C PRO A 1054 -2.45 -22.77 12.24
N THR A 1055 -2.14 -24.07 12.31
CA THR A 1055 -3.10 -25.17 12.25
C THR A 1055 -2.88 -26.17 13.41
N PRO A 1056 -3.37 -25.88 14.64
CA PRO A 1056 -3.11 -26.69 15.84
C PRO A 1056 -3.44 -28.19 15.69
N SER A 1057 -4.44 -28.54 14.88
CA SER A 1057 -4.80 -29.93 14.54
C SER A 1057 -3.66 -30.75 13.93
N ASN A 1058 -2.65 -30.09 13.34
CA ASN A 1058 -1.49 -30.73 12.71
C ASN A 1058 -0.26 -30.81 13.63
N TRP A 1059 -0.31 -30.29 14.86
CA TRP A 1059 0.84 -30.22 15.76
C TRP A 1059 1.02 -31.47 16.64
N GLY A 1060 0.02 -32.36 16.67
CA GLY A 1060 0.01 -33.55 17.54
C GLY A 1060 -0.44 -33.24 18.96
N THR A 1061 -0.25 -34.20 19.86
CA THR A 1061 -0.68 -34.11 21.27
C THR A 1061 -0.05 -32.89 21.98
N PRO A 1062 -0.83 -32.10 22.74
CA PRO A 1062 -0.30 -31.01 23.55
C PRO A 1062 0.61 -31.48 24.70
N VAL A 1063 1.30 -30.53 25.32
CA VAL A 1063 2.04 -30.75 26.57
C VAL A 1063 1.08 -30.82 27.75
N ALA A 1064 0.13 -29.89 27.82
CA ALA A 1064 -0.88 -29.79 28.86
C ALA A 1064 -2.24 -29.49 28.21
N ALA A 1065 -3.32 -30.08 28.73
CA ALA A 1065 -4.68 -29.80 28.27
C ALA A 1065 -5.69 -29.90 29.42
N LEU A 1066 -6.62 -28.95 29.47
CA LEU A 1066 -7.80 -28.95 30.30
C LEU A 1066 -9.02 -29.15 29.40
N ALA A 1067 -9.71 -30.27 29.57
CA ALA A 1067 -10.81 -30.70 28.73
C ALA A 1067 -12.18 -30.17 29.25
N PRO A 1068 -13.17 -29.95 28.36
CA PRO A 1068 -14.44 -29.29 28.68
C PRO A 1068 -15.46 -30.20 29.38
N ASP A 1069 -15.12 -31.45 29.65
CA ASP A 1069 -15.94 -32.48 30.31
C ASP A 1069 -16.06 -32.24 31.82
N THR A 1070 -14.94 -31.92 32.47
CA THR A 1070 -14.85 -31.69 33.91
C THR A 1070 -14.57 -30.22 34.28
N CYS A 1071 -14.37 -29.35 33.29
CA CYS A 1071 -14.27 -27.91 33.46
C CYS A 1071 -14.58 -27.15 32.14
N ASP A 1072 -15.76 -26.53 32.04
CA ASP A 1072 -16.14 -25.78 30.84
C ASP A 1072 -15.28 -24.50 30.67
N PRO A 1073 -14.44 -24.40 29.62
CA PRO A 1073 -13.54 -23.27 29.40
C PRO A 1073 -14.27 -21.97 29.01
N LEU A 1074 -15.60 -22.00 28.82
CA LEU A 1074 -16.42 -20.81 28.55
C LEU A 1074 -17.22 -20.34 29.77
N THR A 1075 -17.22 -21.11 30.87
CA THR A 1075 -17.89 -20.76 32.13
C THR A 1075 -16.89 -20.32 33.22
N PHE A 1076 -15.73 -20.97 33.32
CA PHE A 1076 -14.74 -20.69 34.38
C PHE A 1076 -13.67 -19.64 34.01
N PHE A 1077 -13.62 -19.20 32.75
CA PHE A 1077 -12.57 -18.30 32.22
C PHE A 1077 -13.22 -17.17 31.43
N ALA A 1078 -12.94 -15.91 31.77
CA ALA A 1078 -13.58 -14.74 31.18
C ALA A 1078 -12.69 -13.48 31.16
N ASN A 1079 -12.74 -12.73 30.06
CA ASN A 1079 -12.09 -11.42 29.89
C ASN A 1079 -10.58 -11.38 30.24
N HIS A 1080 -9.84 -12.43 29.92
CA HIS A 1080 -8.42 -12.56 30.25
C HIS A 1080 -7.57 -11.43 29.65
N SER A 1081 -6.82 -10.72 30.50
CA SER A 1081 -5.65 -9.95 30.11
C SER A 1081 -4.43 -10.86 29.99
N ILE A 1082 -3.51 -10.56 29.07
CA ILE A 1082 -2.22 -11.27 28.96
C ILE A 1082 -1.23 -10.58 29.90
N VAL A 1083 -0.55 -11.35 30.74
CA VAL A 1083 0.39 -10.84 31.74
C VAL A 1083 1.79 -11.39 31.49
N PHE A 1084 2.79 -10.53 31.68
CA PHE A 1084 4.18 -10.92 31.91
C PHE A 1084 4.66 -10.26 33.21
N ASP A 1085 5.45 -10.97 34.00
CA ASP A 1085 6.16 -10.41 35.15
C ASP A 1085 7.48 -11.15 35.42
N ILE A 1086 8.17 -10.66 36.45
CA ILE A 1086 9.26 -11.35 37.16
C ILE A 1086 9.14 -10.92 38.63
N THR A 1087 8.62 -11.78 39.49
CA THR A 1087 8.67 -11.61 40.95
C THR A 1087 9.86 -12.35 41.55
N PHE A 1088 10.12 -12.13 42.85
CA PHE A 1088 11.24 -12.72 43.58
C PHE A 1088 10.79 -13.28 44.92
N CYS A 1089 11.28 -14.47 45.28
CA CYS A 1089 10.87 -15.20 46.48
C CYS A 1089 9.33 -15.41 46.52
N GLY A 1090 8.61 -14.76 47.43
CA GLY A 1090 7.14 -14.85 47.51
C GLY A 1090 6.61 -16.22 47.93
N ASP A 1091 5.29 -16.39 47.78
CA ASP A 1091 4.55 -17.57 48.26
C ASP A 1091 5.00 -18.90 47.62
N TRP A 1092 5.58 -18.89 46.40
CA TRP A 1092 6.17 -20.09 45.79
C TRP A 1092 7.69 -20.13 45.94
N ALA A 1093 8.45 -19.29 45.23
CA ALA A 1093 9.92 -19.36 45.21
C ALA A 1093 10.61 -19.00 46.55
N GLY A 1094 9.89 -18.37 47.49
CA GLY A 1094 10.36 -18.22 48.87
C GLY A 1094 10.25 -19.53 49.64
N ASN A 1095 9.07 -20.16 49.59
CA ASN A 1095 8.77 -21.40 50.31
C ASN A 1095 9.53 -22.62 49.75
N SER A 1096 9.73 -22.73 48.43
CA SER A 1096 10.53 -23.81 47.83
C SER A 1096 12.05 -23.63 47.90
N TYR A 1097 12.54 -22.49 48.43
CA TYR A 1097 13.95 -22.13 48.37
C TYR A 1097 14.86 -23.14 49.09
N ALA A 1098 14.48 -23.59 50.29
CA ALA A 1098 15.27 -24.56 51.06
C ALA A 1098 15.45 -25.91 50.35
N THR A 1099 14.55 -26.25 49.42
CA THR A 1099 14.54 -27.52 48.68
C THR A 1099 15.05 -27.42 47.24
N SER A 1100 15.27 -26.21 46.70
CA SER A 1100 15.65 -26.01 45.29
C SER A 1100 17.14 -26.27 45.00
N GLY A 1101 17.96 -26.47 46.04
CA GLY A 1101 19.42 -26.58 45.93
C GLY A 1101 20.14 -25.23 45.76
N CYS A 1102 19.41 -24.12 45.81
CA CYS A 1102 19.98 -22.78 45.75
C CYS A 1102 20.76 -22.43 47.04
N PRO A 1103 21.96 -21.80 46.94
CA PRO A 1103 22.81 -21.55 48.09
C PRO A 1103 22.39 -20.31 48.91
N GLY A 1104 22.39 -20.43 50.24
CA GLY A 1104 21.98 -19.36 51.18
C GLY A 1104 20.46 -19.29 51.36
N THR A 1105 19.95 -18.13 51.79
CA THR A 1105 18.51 -17.82 51.85
C THR A 1105 18.07 -16.93 50.69
N CYS A 1106 16.77 -16.89 50.40
CA CYS A 1106 16.23 -16.07 49.32
C CYS A 1106 16.43 -14.56 49.56
N THR A 1107 16.32 -14.10 50.81
CA THR A 1107 16.54 -12.70 51.22
C THR A 1107 18.01 -12.28 51.12
N GLU A 1108 18.96 -13.15 51.43
CA GLU A 1108 20.39 -12.88 51.19
C GLU A 1108 20.70 -12.80 49.69
N ARG A 1109 20.11 -13.69 48.89
CA ARG A 1109 20.34 -13.80 47.44
C ARG A 1109 19.70 -12.69 46.63
N LEU A 1110 18.63 -12.08 47.14
CA LEU A 1110 18.05 -10.86 46.59
C LEU A 1110 19.03 -9.69 46.57
N LYS A 1111 20.02 -9.64 47.48
CA LYS A 1111 20.96 -8.52 47.61
C LYS A 1111 21.97 -8.43 46.48
N ASP A 1112 22.40 -9.56 45.93
CA ASP A 1112 23.43 -9.66 44.88
C ASP A 1112 22.81 -9.49 43.47
N PRO A 1113 23.08 -8.39 42.75
CA PRO A 1113 22.55 -8.18 41.41
C PRO A 1113 23.02 -9.23 40.39
N ASN A 1114 24.19 -9.86 40.59
CA ASN A 1114 24.74 -10.84 39.65
C ASN A 1114 23.87 -12.11 39.56
N ASN A 1115 23.08 -12.40 40.59
CA ASN A 1115 22.12 -13.50 40.61
C ASN A 1115 20.98 -13.31 39.58
N PHE A 1116 20.73 -12.07 39.13
CA PHE A 1116 19.57 -11.68 38.32
C PHE A 1116 19.90 -11.39 36.84
N VAL A 1117 21.13 -11.60 36.38
CA VAL A 1117 21.54 -11.44 34.97
C VAL A 1117 20.72 -12.32 34.00
N ASN A 1118 20.25 -13.47 34.48
CA ASN A 1118 19.36 -14.37 33.72
C ASN A 1118 17.86 -14.12 33.98
N ALA A 1119 17.51 -13.18 34.87
CA ALA A 1119 16.14 -12.76 35.16
C ALA A 1119 15.62 -11.80 34.06
N SER A 1120 15.63 -12.25 32.82
CA SER A 1120 15.27 -11.47 31.62
C SER A 1120 14.44 -12.27 30.61
N TRP A 1121 13.26 -11.74 30.24
CA TRP A 1121 12.53 -12.16 29.06
C TRP A 1121 13.24 -11.61 27.81
N SER A 1122 13.47 -12.45 26.80
CA SER A 1122 13.90 -12.02 25.46
C SER A 1122 12.87 -12.48 24.43
N ILE A 1123 11.96 -11.57 24.07
CA ILE A 1123 10.79 -11.86 23.24
C ILE A 1123 11.07 -11.44 21.80
N ASN A 1124 10.85 -12.35 20.84
CA ASN A 1124 10.84 -12.02 19.41
C ASN A 1124 9.51 -11.39 19.00
N HIS A 1125 8.39 -12.01 19.40
CA HIS A 1125 7.04 -11.48 19.24
C HIS A 1125 6.00 -12.32 19.99
N LEU A 1126 4.86 -11.70 20.31
CA LEU A 1126 3.64 -12.38 20.76
C LEU A 1126 2.53 -12.13 19.71
N LYS A 1127 1.76 -13.17 19.37
CA LYS A 1127 0.62 -13.10 18.44
C LYS A 1127 -0.60 -13.76 19.03
N VAL A 1128 -1.74 -13.08 18.96
CA VAL A 1128 -3.04 -13.69 19.25
C VAL A 1128 -3.79 -13.88 17.94
N TYR A 1129 -4.28 -15.09 17.72
CA TYR A 1129 -5.16 -15.46 16.62
C TYR A 1129 -6.56 -15.75 17.18
N LYS A 1130 -7.60 -15.39 16.44
CA LYS A 1130 -8.98 -15.71 16.78
C LYS A 1130 -9.55 -16.77 15.85
N LYS A 1131 -10.44 -17.60 16.41
CA LYS A 1131 -11.18 -18.64 15.68
C LYS A 1131 -12.27 -17.99 14.84
N GLN A 1132 -12.23 -18.17 13.51
CA GLN A 1132 -13.25 -17.66 12.60
C GLN A 1132 -13.96 -18.80 11.89
N ALA A 1133 -15.19 -19.11 12.33
CA ALA A 1133 -16.05 -20.06 11.65
C ALA A 1133 -16.39 -19.60 10.23
N ILE A 1134 -16.27 -20.52 9.27
CA ILE A 1134 -16.66 -20.38 7.87
C ILE A 1134 -18.11 -20.83 7.75
N ILE A 1135 -19.04 -19.95 8.15
CA ILE A 1135 -20.49 -20.23 8.09
C ILE A 1135 -20.99 -20.19 6.64
N GLY A 1136 -20.61 -21.22 5.88
CA GLY A 1136 -21.29 -21.59 4.66
C GLY A 1136 -22.59 -22.29 5.01
N ARG A 1137 -23.73 -21.56 4.94
CA ARG A 1137 -25.02 -22.23 4.74
C ARG A 1137 -24.98 -22.92 3.38
N ILE A 1138 -24.55 -24.18 3.36
CA ILE A 1138 -24.89 -25.13 2.30
C ILE A 1138 -26.38 -25.42 2.49
N SER A 1139 -27.22 -24.51 2.01
CA SER A 1139 -28.61 -24.84 1.73
C SER A 1139 -28.60 -25.85 0.58
N ALA A 1140 -28.62 -27.15 0.93
CA ALA A 1140 -29.20 -28.15 0.07
C ALA A 1140 -30.55 -27.61 -0.44
N ALA A 1141 -30.82 -27.79 -1.73
CA ALA A 1141 -31.79 -26.96 -2.45
C ALA A 1141 -33.26 -27.25 -2.06
N VAL A 1142 -33.71 -26.67 -0.96
CA VAL A 1142 -35.14 -26.49 -0.68
C VAL A 1142 -35.68 -25.48 -1.69
N PRO A 1143 -36.67 -25.83 -2.54
CA PRO A 1143 -37.15 -24.98 -3.62
C PRO A 1143 -38.05 -23.85 -3.07
N LEU A 1144 -37.41 -22.79 -2.59
CA LEU A 1144 -38.10 -21.60 -2.10
C LEU A 1144 -38.48 -20.67 -3.27
N HIS A 1145 -39.78 -20.58 -3.55
CA HIS A 1145 -40.35 -19.71 -4.59
C HIS A 1145 -39.96 -18.25 -4.38
N VAL A 1146 -38.96 -17.77 -5.13
CA VAL A 1146 -38.75 -16.33 -5.33
C VAL A 1146 -39.75 -15.88 -6.39
N THR A 1147 -40.83 -15.21 -5.97
CA THR A 1147 -41.74 -14.53 -6.89
C THR A 1147 -40.98 -13.44 -7.64
N SER A 1148 -40.61 -13.72 -8.90
CA SER A 1148 -39.98 -12.73 -9.78
C SER A 1148 -40.94 -11.55 -9.94
N PRO A 1149 -40.51 -10.30 -9.67
CA PRO A 1149 -41.41 -9.16 -9.73
C PRO A 1149 -41.82 -8.93 -11.20
N LEU A 1150 -43.12 -9.01 -11.46
CA LEU A 1150 -43.71 -9.21 -12.79
C LEU A 1150 -43.22 -8.24 -13.88
N TRP A 1151 -42.83 -7.01 -13.51
CA TRP A 1151 -42.32 -5.99 -14.43
C TRP A 1151 -41.08 -6.42 -15.23
N ILE A 1152 -40.25 -7.34 -14.72
CA ILE A 1152 -39.07 -7.85 -15.46
C ILE A 1152 -39.53 -8.73 -16.63
N TRP A 1153 -40.46 -9.65 -16.39
CA TRP A 1153 -41.08 -10.45 -17.45
C TRP A 1153 -41.96 -9.60 -18.37
N LEU A 1154 -42.61 -8.55 -17.84
CA LEU A 1154 -43.35 -7.59 -18.66
C LEU A 1154 -42.43 -6.82 -19.62
N LEU A 1155 -41.23 -6.42 -19.19
CA LEU A 1155 -40.23 -5.77 -20.06
C LEU A 1155 -39.68 -6.71 -21.14
N PHE A 1156 -39.39 -7.97 -20.79
CA PHE A 1156 -39.00 -8.98 -21.78
C PHE A 1156 -40.16 -9.35 -22.74
N ALA A 1157 -41.40 -9.40 -22.25
CA ALA A 1157 -42.58 -9.63 -23.11
C ALA A 1157 -42.83 -8.43 -24.04
N VAL A 1158 -42.78 -7.20 -23.54
CA VAL A 1158 -42.95 -5.98 -24.36
C VAL A 1158 -41.84 -5.89 -25.40
N THR A 1159 -40.58 -6.18 -25.06
CA THR A 1159 -39.50 -6.19 -26.07
C THR A 1159 -39.60 -7.35 -27.06
N ALA A 1160 -40.11 -8.52 -26.66
CA ALA A 1160 -40.38 -9.62 -27.60
C ALA A 1160 -41.56 -9.31 -28.55
N ILE A 1161 -42.62 -8.67 -28.05
CA ILE A 1161 -43.77 -8.24 -28.85
C ILE A 1161 -43.36 -7.12 -29.83
N TYR A 1162 -42.57 -6.13 -29.39
CA TYR A 1162 -42.11 -5.01 -30.22
C TYR A 1162 -40.95 -5.38 -31.18
N LEU A 1163 -40.43 -6.61 -31.11
CA LEU A 1163 -39.51 -7.18 -32.10
C LEU A 1163 -40.21 -8.21 -33.02
N GLY A 1164 -41.53 -8.39 -32.88
CA GLY A 1164 -42.35 -9.36 -33.62
C GLY A 1164 -43.57 -8.75 -34.32
N TRP A 1165 -43.61 -7.42 -34.47
CA TRP A 1165 -44.64 -6.62 -35.17
C TRP A 1165 -43.97 -5.50 -35.97
#